data_AF-A0A8T1W017-F1
#
_entry.id   AF-A0A8T1W017-F1
#
_cell.length_a   1.000
_cell.length_b   1.000
_cell.length_c   1.000
_cell.angle_alpha   90.00
_cell.angle_beta   90.00
_cell.angle_gamma   90.00
#
_symmetry.space_group_name_H-M   'P 1'
#
loop_
_entity.id
_entity.type
_entity.pdbx_description
1 polymer ?
#
loop_
_entity_poly.entity_id
_entity_poly.type
_entity_poly.pdbx_seq_one_letter_code
_entity_poly.pdbx_strand_id
1 'polypeptide(L)'
;MPTHLLANVLRFAAPRDVEAVTVASRLVALHLLPQYPEIWRVLFVRQWEELNFQLDDVNEDGRNLVVDARLRALFPLECTETRVFQLLSRVIVPLPSGMDIGETQRSWGYSDTHHGIAPLETKNGEDQDDVGAVTTFAFDGKRFGNDRSVRANLPFPVSFYIAVFKRRVQDASSKKESFVYHIGATSSGYFEISISDPVSRPSPHATRNGRVEMTAIGLVPLNFPLVGKQPGWAIPSFGYHGDNGKVYSAFPWKPFGPRFGVEDTVGCGIRRSTQDKDRRVFFTHNGTNITSPYLPDAGRYIPCDNEREWFPAVGLDSPNTIHVNFGQQPFKYDHVIDELFGECMGTNALVARQMLQNANKARVRAVSRNCIDVFIANVLERHSLEWGMATGLSDLGDELLAHVLSFAAPRDVESLTVASSAVARDVVPRFPTIWKSIFRRRWEALNFPLAGVAQGAALLQINATLDALFPSSCTESRKFQLLAHAVIPVPSYADIRETQKALGYTDAYHRIVSLQAPDLMESHSVDFALDGGMLGDDRCVRANMPFPMTFHVAVYKRNPTEEDKAQGQTRPVFQVGVVPGGYFELSLSKRQNRHVRAPSMFGQDSMTSIGLVNSKFPLVGKQPGWTRRSYGYHGDDGRYYHGTPFEQGRPFGPMFKAGRTVGCGIRINPRTGSIFAFFTNNGELISGEDGAYLECEHRNWYPTVGLDSYDALHLNFGQEPFVYSDITDELFEECSGMANAVSEQLQWYDISDSDGESSEDEENDDSGDGVGSEISDEEISARLIMRILAMRRAGMDDV
;
A
#
# COMPACT_ATOMS: atom_id res chain seq x y z
N MET A 1 -8.44 30.28 -18.26
CA MET A 1 -9.60 29.69 -18.96
C MET A 1 -9.60 28.15 -18.92
N PRO A 2 -8.50 27.42 -19.21
CA PRO A 2 -8.52 25.94 -19.26
C PRO A 2 -8.69 25.23 -17.90
N THR A 3 -8.12 25.78 -16.83
CA THR A 3 -8.12 25.18 -15.48
C THR A 3 -9.50 25.12 -14.83
N HIS A 4 -10.35 26.14 -15.03
CA HIS A 4 -11.73 26.14 -14.53
C HIS A 4 -12.62 25.13 -15.26
N LEU A 5 -12.41 24.91 -16.56
CA LEU A 5 -13.14 23.91 -17.32
C LEU A 5 -12.77 22.50 -16.86
N LEU A 6 -11.46 22.23 -16.69
CA LEU A 6 -10.97 20.95 -16.18
C LEU A 6 -11.44 20.68 -14.74
N ALA A 7 -11.44 21.70 -13.86
CA ALA A 7 -12.00 21.58 -12.51
C ALA A 7 -13.50 21.24 -12.53
N ASN A 8 -14.27 21.87 -13.41
CA ASN A 8 -15.69 21.55 -13.59
C ASN A 8 -15.89 20.12 -14.10
N VAL A 9 -15.09 19.65 -15.07
CA VAL A 9 -15.16 18.27 -15.60
C VAL A 9 -14.85 17.25 -14.51
N LEU A 10 -13.77 17.45 -13.75
CA LEU A 10 -13.37 16.52 -12.68
C LEU A 10 -14.42 16.43 -11.57
N ARG A 11 -15.21 17.48 -11.34
CA ARG A 11 -16.34 17.47 -10.39
C ARG A 11 -17.51 16.57 -10.85
N PHE A 12 -17.58 16.18 -12.13
CA PHE A 12 -18.58 15.24 -12.64
C PHE A 12 -18.01 13.84 -12.91
N ALA A 13 -16.69 13.66 -12.83
CA ALA A 13 -16.03 12.38 -13.01
C ALA A 13 -16.24 11.43 -11.81
N ALA A 14 -16.00 10.14 -12.01
CA ALA A 14 -16.03 9.19 -10.89
C ALA A 14 -14.82 9.44 -9.97
N PRO A 15 -14.92 9.15 -8.66
CA PRO A 15 -13.80 9.31 -7.73
C PRO A 15 -12.53 8.60 -8.20
N ARG A 16 -12.68 7.43 -8.84
CA ARG A 16 -11.57 6.64 -9.39
C ARG A 16 -10.85 7.36 -10.53
N ASP A 17 -11.58 8.06 -11.39
CA ASP A 17 -11.02 8.79 -12.53
C ASP A 17 -10.25 10.02 -12.06
N VAL A 18 -10.81 10.76 -11.09
CA VAL A 18 -10.12 11.91 -10.48
C VAL A 18 -8.87 11.46 -9.73
N GLU A 19 -8.91 10.32 -9.03
CA GLU A 19 -7.72 9.73 -8.41
C GLU A 19 -6.67 9.33 -9.43
N ALA A 20 -7.07 8.67 -10.50
CA ALA A 20 -6.15 8.24 -11.53
C ALA A 20 -5.50 9.44 -12.23
N VAL A 21 -6.26 10.50 -12.52
CA VAL A 21 -5.72 11.77 -13.06
C VAL A 21 -4.81 12.46 -12.04
N THR A 22 -5.14 12.41 -10.74
CA THR A 22 -4.26 12.92 -9.66
C THR A 22 -2.91 12.18 -9.66
N VAL A 23 -2.93 10.84 -9.76
CA VAL A 23 -1.71 10.04 -9.77
C VAL A 23 -0.90 10.28 -11.05
N ALA A 24 -1.57 10.39 -12.18
CA ALA A 24 -0.93 10.49 -13.48
C ALA A 24 -0.41 11.91 -13.83
N SER A 25 -0.98 12.95 -13.22
CA SER A 25 -0.63 14.35 -13.52
C SER A 25 -0.19 15.13 -12.27
N ARG A 26 1.12 15.40 -12.18
CA ARG A 26 1.68 16.32 -11.17
C ARG A 26 1.06 17.72 -11.23
N LEU A 27 0.66 18.19 -12.41
CA LEU A 27 -0.03 19.47 -12.56
C LEU A 27 -1.39 19.41 -11.86
N VAL A 28 -2.15 18.33 -12.06
CA VAL A 28 -3.44 18.16 -11.39
C VAL A 28 -3.26 17.97 -9.88
N ALA A 29 -2.33 17.11 -9.45
CA ALA A 29 -2.09 16.83 -8.03
C ALA A 29 -1.54 18.01 -7.23
N LEU A 30 -0.55 18.73 -7.78
CA LEU A 30 0.18 19.74 -7.03
C LEU A 30 -0.35 21.16 -7.29
N HIS A 31 -1.04 21.41 -8.41
CA HIS A 31 -1.42 22.76 -8.81
C HIS A 31 -2.93 22.92 -8.95
N LEU A 32 -3.65 22.00 -9.62
CA LEU A 32 -5.10 22.15 -9.83
C LEU A 32 -5.91 21.78 -8.59
N LEU A 33 -5.80 20.54 -8.12
CA LEU A 33 -6.64 20.05 -7.01
C LEU A 33 -6.45 20.82 -5.70
N PRO A 34 -5.25 21.31 -5.32
CA PRO A 34 -5.10 22.18 -4.16
C PRO A 34 -5.84 23.53 -4.28
N GLN A 35 -6.10 24.00 -5.50
CA GLN A 35 -6.82 25.26 -5.76
C GLN A 35 -8.34 25.07 -5.85
N TYR A 36 -8.82 23.83 -6.01
CA TYR A 36 -10.24 23.48 -6.22
C TYR A 36 -10.69 22.36 -5.26
N PRO A 37 -10.75 22.61 -3.94
CA PRO A 37 -11.14 21.60 -2.94
C PRO A 37 -12.58 21.10 -3.13
N GLU A 38 -13.46 21.87 -3.78
CA GLU A 38 -14.84 21.51 -4.06
C GLU A 38 -14.99 20.22 -4.88
N ILE A 39 -13.98 19.88 -5.71
CA ILE A 39 -13.97 18.62 -6.47
C ILE A 39 -14.08 17.44 -5.52
N TRP A 40 -13.20 17.39 -4.51
CA TRP A 40 -13.18 16.29 -3.54
C TRP A 40 -14.31 16.34 -2.53
N ARG A 41 -14.85 17.53 -2.22
CA ARG A 41 -16.08 17.65 -1.42
C ARG A 41 -17.28 17.00 -2.11
N VAL A 42 -17.45 17.26 -3.40
CA VAL A 42 -18.56 16.71 -4.19
C VAL A 42 -18.41 15.20 -4.39
N LEU A 43 -17.18 14.71 -4.63
CA LEU A 43 -16.91 13.28 -4.70
C LEU A 43 -17.15 12.57 -3.37
N PHE A 44 -16.81 13.19 -2.25
CA PHE A 44 -17.14 12.69 -0.92
C PHE A 44 -18.65 12.53 -0.74
N VAL A 45 -19.43 13.55 -1.13
CA VAL A 45 -20.92 13.52 -1.04
C VAL A 45 -21.47 12.36 -1.86
N ARG A 46 -21.10 12.24 -3.14
CA ARG A 46 -21.59 11.14 -3.98
C ARG A 46 -21.27 9.77 -3.40
N GLN A 47 -20.03 9.56 -2.96
CA GLN A 47 -19.63 8.28 -2.40
C GLN A 47 -20.30 8.00 -1.04
N TRP A 48 -20.61 9.04 -0.27
CA TRP A 48 -21.43 8.92 0.93
C TRP A 48 -22.85 8.47 0.58
N GLU A 49 -23.50 9.14 -0.37
CA GLU A 49 -24.89 8.89 -0.78
C GLU A 49 -25.08 7.54 -1.48
N GLU A 50 -24.03 6.99 -2.11
CA GLU A 50 -24.04 5.64 -2.67
C GLU A 50 -24.17 4.54 -1.59
N LEU A 51 -23.62 4.77 -0.40
CA LEU A 51 -23.53 3.77 0.67
C LEU A 51 -24.44 4.04 1.86
N ASN A 52 -24.86 5.31 2.03
CA ASN A 52 -25.57 5.81 3.19
C ASN A 52 -26.81 6.61 2.74
N PHE A 53 -27.13 7.69 3.45
CA PHE A 53 -28.31 8.51 3.18
C PHE A 53 -27.96 9.76 2.36
N GLN A 54 -28.98 10.32 1.68
CA GLN A 54 -28.92 11.55 0.89
C GLN A 54 -28.59 12.78 1.74
N LEU A 55 -27.73 13.66 1.24
CA LEU A 55 -27.33 14.91 1.90
C LEU A 55 -28.06 16.11 1.27
N ASP A 56 -29.39 16.15 1.44
CA ASP A 56 -30.32 17.03 0.70
C ASP A 56 -30.00 18.54 0.70
N ASP A 57 -29.32 19.06 1.73
CA ASP A 57 -29.00 20.50 1.87
C ASP A 57 -27.52 20.81 1.61
N VAL A 58 -26.79 19.93 0.94
CA VAL A 58 -25.40 20.21 0.56
C VAL A 58 -25.36 21.27 -0.54
N ASN A 59 -24.56 22.31 -0.32
CA ASN A 59 -24.30 23.32 -1.35
C ASN A 59 -23.69 22.65 -2.58
N GLU A 60 -23.92 23.18 -3.77
CA GLU A 60 -23.39 22.60 -5.01
C GLU A 60 -21.87 22.29 -4.89
N ASP A 61 -21.08 23.20 -4.31
CA ASP A 61 -19.63 23.10 -4.11
C ASP A 61 -19.20 22.38 -2.82
N GLY A 62 -20.15 21.83 -2.06
CA GLY A 62 -19.94 21.14 -0.81
C GLY A 62 -19.41 22.01 0.33
N ARG A 63 -19.43 23.35 0.24
CA ARG A 63 -18.80 24.24 1.23
C ARG A 63 -19.38 24.17 2.66
N ASN A 64 -20.56 23.58 2.83
CA ASN A 64 -21.18 23.36 4.14
C ASN A 64 -20.86 21.98 4.72
N LEU A 65 -19.96 21.21 4.11
CA LEU A 65 -19.28 20.09 4.74
C LEU A 65 -18.18 20.64 5.66
N VAL A 66 -18.22 20.28 6.95
CA VAL A 66 -17.27 20.77 7.95
C VAL A 66 -16.60 19.57 8.62
N VAL A 67 -15.28 19.45 8.44
CA VAL A 67 -14.49 18.43 9.14
C VAL A 67 -14.29 18.86 10.58
N ASP A 68 -14.70 18.02 11.53
CA ASP A 68 -14.56 18.25 12.97
C ASP A 68 -13.08 18.52 13.32
N ALA A 69 -12.84 19.48 14.22
CA ALA A 69 -11.49 19.91 14.57
C ALA A 69 -10.60 18.76 15.08
N ARG A 70 -11.18 17.79 15.79
CA ARG A 70 -10.45 16.63 16.33
C ARG A 70 -10.01 15.68 15.21
N LEU A 71 -10.89 15.43 14.24
CA LEU A 71 -10.56 14.68 13.02
C LEU A 71 -9.54 15.45 12.16
N ARG A 72 -9.70 16.77 12.00
CA ARG A 72 -8.76 17.61 11.24
C ARG A 72 -7.35 17.60 11.84
N ALA A 73 -7.24 17.52 13.16
CA ALA A 73 -5.98 17.44 13.88
C ALA A 73 -5.20 16.13 13.63
N LEU A 74 -5.84 15.10 13.07
CA LEU A 74 -5.14 13.86 12.69
C LEU A 74 -4.21 14.05 11.49
N PHE A 75 -4.48 15.05 10.65
CA PHE A 75 -3.72 15.36 9.44
C PHE A 75 -2.66 16.43 9.73
N PRO A 76 -1.50 16.41 9.05
CA PRO A 76 -0.51 17.49 9.14
C PRO A 76 -1.15 18.87 8.89
N LEU A 77 -0.57 19.92 9.49
CA LEU A 77 -1.04 21.30 9.30
C LEU A 77 -1.03 21.69 7.82
N GLU A 78 0.02 21.27 7.10
CA GLU A 78 0.23 21.50 5.67
C GLU A 78 -0.69 20.68 4.76
N CYS A 79 -1.46 19.73 5.32
CA CYS A 79 -2.37 18.90 4.53
C CYS A 79 -3.51 19.77 3.97
N THR A 80 -3.61 19.82 2.64
CA THR A 80 -4.66 20.58 1.96
C THR A 80 -6.03 19.98 2.21
N GLU A 81 -7.07 20.82 2.17
CA GLU A 81 -8.44 20.36 2.33
C GLU A 81 -8.83 19.30 1.30
N THR A 82 -8.38 19.48 0.05
CA THR A 82 -8.46 18.49 -1.02
C THR A 82 -7.95 17.11 -0.59
N ARG A 83 -6.76 17.05 0.03
CA ARG A 83 -6.16 15.79 0.47
C ARG A 83 -6.91 15.18 1.66
N VAL A 84 -7.47 16.01 2.54
CA VAL A 84 -8.33 15.56 3.64
C VAL A 84 -9.58 14.88 3.07
N PHE A 85 -10.35 15.54 2.22
CA PHE A 85 -11.57 14.95 1.64
C PHE A 85 -11.27 13.72 0.78
N GLN A 86 -10.17 13.72 0.03
CA GLN A 86 -9.71 12.54 -0.70
C GLN A 86 -9.50 11.33 0.21
N LEU A 87 -8.84 11.51 1.36
CA LEU A 87 -8.61 10.42 2.30
C LEU A 87 -9.89 9.99 3.02
N LEU A 88 -10.78 10.94 3.34
CA LEU A 88 -12.07 10.65 3.97
C LEU A 88 -12.99 9.84 3.04
N SER A 89 -13.02 10.15 1.74
CA SER A 89 -13.76 9.38 0.73
C SER A 89 -13.34 7.91 0.71
N ARG A 90 -12.09 7.58 1.05
CA ARG A 90 -11.56 6.20 1.02
C ARG A 90 -12.00 5.34 2.20
N VAL A 91 -12.48 5.95 3.29
CA VAL A 91 -12.85 5.27 4.54
C VAL A 91 -14.36 5.32 4.80
N ILE A 92 -15.17 5.78 3.84
CA ILE A 92 -16.63 5.68 3.92
C ILE A 92 -17.01 4.21 3.92
N VAL A 93 -17.81 3.82 4.91
CA VAL A 93 -18.39 2.49 5.05
C VAL A 93 -19.92 2.62 5.07
N PRO A 94 -20.65 1.54 4.75
CA PRO A 94 -22.10 1.50 4.95
C PRO A 94 -22.47 1.63 6.43
N LEU A 95 -23.46 2.46 6.73
CA LEU A 95 -23.95 2.76 8.07
C LEU A 95 -25.48 2.59 8.15
N PRO A 96 -26.04 2.39 9.36
CA PRO A 96 -27.49 2.44 9.54
C PRO A 96 -28.03 3.79 9.05
N SER A 97 -28.89 3.73 8.05
CA SER A 97 -29.40 4.88 7.30
C SER A 97 -30.91 4.80 7.07
N GLY A 98 -31.52 3.64 7.33
CA GLY A 98 -32.97 3.45 7.26
C GLY A 98 -33.40 2.17 7.96
N MET A 99 -34.71 1.96 8.02
CA MET A 99 -35.38 0.84 8.66
C MET A 99 -35.86 -0.16 7.61
N ASP A 100 -35.53 -1.44 7.80
CA ASP A 100 -35.90 -2.53 6.89
C ASP A 100 -37.22 -3.17 7.33
N ILE A 101 -38.32 -2.74 6.70
CA ILE A 101 -39.66 -3.31 6.93
C ILE A 101 -39.74 -4.75 6.39
N GLY A 102 -39.06 -5.03 5.27
CA GLY A 102 -39.07 -6.35 4.64
C GLY A 102 -38.54 -7.44 5.58
N GLU A 103 -37.59 -7.10 6.45
CA GLU A 103 -37.08 -8.04 7.44
C GLU A 103 -38.11 -8.42 8.51
N THR A 104 -38.97 -7.48 8.90
CA THR A 104 -40.13 -7.77 9.76
C THR A 104 -41.13 -8.65 9.03
N GLN A 105 -41.36 -8.42 7.73
CA GLN A 105 -42.26 -9.23 6.89
C GLN A 105 -41.77 -10.67 6.72
N ARG A 106 -40.45 -10.87 6.63
CA ARG A 106 -39.80 -12.19 6.54
C ARG A 106 -39.74 -12.93 7.88
N SER A 107 -40.03 -12.27 9.00
CA SER A 107 -39.93 -12.87 10.32
C SER A 107 -41.02 -13.92 10.57
N TRP A 108 -40.64 -14.99 11.27
CA TRP A 108 -41.55 -16.09 11.59
C TRP A 108 -42.80 -15.60 12.36
N GLY A 109 -43.98 -15.97 11.88
CA GLY A 109 -45.26 -15.57 12.47
C GLY A 109 -45.82 -14.24 11.96
N TYR A 110 -45.16 -13.59 10.98
CA TYR A 110 -45.68 -12.39 10.33
C TYR A 110 -47.05 -12.62 9.68
N SER A 111 -47.86 -11.56 9.65
CA SER A 111 -49.17 -11.55 9.00
C SER A 111 -49.56 -10.12 8.69
N ASP A 112 -49.89 -9.79 7.43
CA ASP A 112 -50.32 -8.44 7.04
C ASP A 112 -51.54 -7.95 7.84
N THR A 113 -52.38 -8.87 8.28
CA THR A 113 -53.56 -8.53 9.09
C THR A 113 -53.23 -8.00 10.47
N HIS A 114 -52.14 -8.47 11.08
CA HIS A 114 -51.80 -8.19 12.47
C HIS A 114 -50.51 -7.41 12.61
N HIS A 115 -49.59 -7.43 11.64
CA HIS A 115 -48.22 -6.94 11.77
C HIS A 115 -47.82 -5.97 10.64
N GLY A 116 -48.73 -5.67 9.72
CA GLY A 116 -48.47 -4.77 8.59
C GLY A 116 -47.85 -3.43 9.04
N ILE A 117 -46.84 -3.00 8.30
CA ILE A 117 -46.19 -1.70 8.44
C ILE A 117 -46.11 -1.09 7.04
N ALA A 118 -46.64 0.12 6.89
CA ALA A 118 -46.58 0.87 5.65
C ALA A 118 -45.44 1.89 5.69
N PRO A 119 -44.57 1.94 4.66
CA PRO A 119 -43.71 3.10 4.44
C PRO A 119 -44.57 4.31 4.09
N LEU A 120 -44.18 5.50 4.56
CA LEU A 120 -44.89 6.76 4.26
C LEU A 120 -44.13 7.67 3.30
N GLU A 121 -43.01 7.20 2.76
CA GLU A 121 -42.20 7.89 1.76
C GLU A 121 -42.72 7.59 0.35
N THR A 122 -42.93 8.62 -0.49
CA THR A 122 -43.35 8.45 -1.88
C THR A 122 -42.14 8.15 -2.78
N LYS A 123 -42.00 6.92 -3.27
CA LYS A 123 -41.08 6.62 -4.38
C LYS A 123 -41.75 6.99 -5.72
N ASN A 124 -41.12 7.90 -6.49
CA ASN A 124 -41.48 8.15 -7.88
C ASN A 124 -40.80 7.09 -8.76
N GLY A 125 -41.53 6.09 -9.27
CA GLY A 125 -41.05 5.16 -10.30
C GLY A 125 -41.17 3.67 -9.95
N GLU A 126 -41.43 2.86 -10.97
CA GLU A 126 -41.88 1.47 -11.00
C GLU A 126 -40.90 0.45 -10.37
N ASP A 127 -41.28 -0.12 -9.23
CA ASP A 127 -41.29 -1.57 -8.90
C ASP A 127 -41.78 -1.70 -7.44
N GLN A 128 -42.97 -2.27 -7.25
CA GLN A 128 -43.66 -2.31 -5.94
C GLN A 128 -43.16 -3.42 -4.99
N ASP A 129 -42.22 -4.27 -5.44
CA ASP A 129 -41.85 -5.49 -4.73
C ASP A 129 -40.56 -5.40 -3.89
N ASP A 130 -39.81 -4.28 -3.92
CA ASP A 130 -38.65 -4.04 -3.04
C ASP A 130 -38.70 -2.67 -2.36
N VAL A 131 -39.43 -2.61 -1.24
CA VAL A 131 -39.43 -1.46 -0.34
C VAL A 131 -38.12 -1.48 0.43
N GLY A 132 -37.04 -0.96 -0.18
CA GLY A 132 -35.77 -0.73 0.50
C GLY A 132 -35.90 0.09 1.79
N ALA A 133 -34.78 0.30 2.51
CA ALA A 133 -34.79 0.93 3.83
C ALA A 133 -35.50 2.30 3.86
N VAL A 134 -36.38 2.53 4.85
CA VAL A 134 -37.19 3.75 4.99
C VAL A 134 -36.92 4.47 6.31
N THR A 135 -37.13 5.79 6.36
CA THR A 135 -37.04 6.58 7.59
C THR A 135 -38.39 6.88 8.20
N THR A 136 -39.47 6.86 7.42
CA THR A 136 -40.83 7.19 7.90
C THR A 136 -41.82 6.06 7.61
N PHE A 137 -42.47 5.56 8.66
CA PHE A 137 -43.41 4.44 8.57
C PHE A 137 -44.46 4.49 9.67
N ALA A 138 -45.54 3.74 9.47
CA ALA A 138 -46.61 3.57 10.45
C ALA A 138 -47.19 2.15 10.38
N PHE A 139 -47.87 1.74 11.44
CA PHE A 139 -48.65 0.52 11.44
C PHE A 139 -49.87 0.64 10.49
N ASP A 140 -50.03 -0.31 9.57
CA ASP A 140 -51.17 -0.36 8.63
C ASP A 140 -52.01 -1.65 8.74
N GLY A 141 -51.64 -2.54 9.66
CA GLY A 141 -52.36 -3.77 9.90
C GLY A 141 -53.82 -3.54 10.33
N LYS A 142 -54.67 -4.52 10.03
CA LYS A 142 -56.12 -4.45 10.30
C LYS A 142 -56.46 -4.54 11.79
N ARG A 143 -55.61 -5.17 12.61
CA ARG A 143 -55.85 -5.39 14.04
C ARG A 143 -54.66 -4.94 14.88
N PHE A 144 -54.92 -3.99 15.77
CA PHE A 144 -53.99 -3.50 16.78
C PHE A 144 -53.59 -4.60 17.79
N GLY A 145 -52.34 -4.62 18.26
CA GLY A 145 -51.78 -5.69 19.12
C GLY A 145 -50.93 -6.72 18.38
N ASN A 146 -50.34 -7.67 19.14
CA ASN A 146 -49.43 -8.75 18.70
C ASN A 146 -47.96 -8.37 18.53
N ASP A 147 -47.56 -7.15 18.91
CA ASP A 147 -46.18 -6.67 19.02
C ASP A 147 -45.31 -6.84 17.77
N ARG A 148 -44.69 -5.77 17.31
CA ARG A 148 -43.74 -5.86 16.20
C ARG A 148 -42.58 -4.91 16.41
N SER A 149 -41.48 -5.21 15.75
CA SER A 149 -40.31 -4.35 15.70
C SER A 149 -39.88 -4.18 14.26
N VAL A 150 -39.33 -3.02 13.93
CA VAL A 150 -38.56 -2.78 12.70
C VAL A 150 -37.13 -2.54 13.12
N ARG A 151 -36.17 -3.20 12.47
CA ARG A 151 -34.74 -2.96 12.71
C ARG A 151 -34.12 -2.22 11.54
N ALA A 152 -33.01 -1.52 11.79
CA ALA A 152 -32.26 -0.87 10.73
C ALA A 152 -31.68 -1.89 9.73
N ASN A 153 -31.40 -1.40 8.53
CA ASN A 153 -30.74 -2.16 7.47
C ASN A 153 -29.33 -2.65 7.86
N LEU A 154 -28.63 -1.91 8.73
CA LEU A 154 -27.27 -2.22 9.17
C LEU A 154 -27.09 -2.01 10.69
N PRO A 155 -26.12 -2.68 11.31
CA PRO A 155 -25.77 -2.44 12.71
C PRO A 155 -24.88 -1.21 12.86
N PHE A 156 -24.77 -0.67 14.08
CA PHE A 156 -23.68 0.26 14.37
C PHE A 156 -22.32 -0.45 14.28
N PRO A 157 -21.32 0.13 13.57
CA PRO A 157 -19.99 -0.46 13.47
C PRO A 157 -19.34 -0.71 14.83
N VAL A 158 -18.59 -1.81 14.92
CA VAL A 158 -17.80 -2.16 16.12
C VAL A 158 -16.42 -1.49 16.13
N SER A 159 -15.95 -1.08 14.95
CA SER A 159 -14.68 -0.40 14.70
C SER A 159 -14.88 1.11 14.51
N PHE A 160 -13.79 1.88 14.57
CA PHE A 160 -13.82 3.30 14.21
C PHE A 160 -14.29 3.50 12.77
N TYR A 161 -15.11 4.52 12.53
CA TYR A 161 -15.64 4.87 11.21
C TYR A 161 -15.82 6.40 11.10
N ILE A 162 -15.98 6.89 9.86
CA ILE A 162 -16.36 8.28 9.59
C ILE A 162 -17.88 8.41 9.60
N ALA A 163 -18.40 9.35 10.39
CA ALA A 163 -19.82 9.68 10.41
C ALA A 163 -20.05 11.12 9.96
N VAL A 164 -21.20 11.34 9.33
CA VAL A 164 -21.65 12.65 8.85
C VAL A 164 -23.00 12.94 9.51
N PHE A 165 -23.09 14.08 10.21
CA PHE A 165 -24.31 14.50 10.89
C PHE A 165 -24.68 15.93 10.50
N LYS A 166 -25.95 16.14 10.16
CA LYS A 166 -26.48 17.47 9.87
C LYS A 166 -26.64 18.26 11.17
N ARG A 167 -26.14 19.49 11.21
CA ARG A 167 -26.14 20.37 12.39
C ARG A 167 -26.70 21.74 12.05
N ARG A 168 -27.44 22.33 12.99
CA ARG A 168 -27.92 23.73 12.90
C ARG A 168 -26.80 24.68 13.27
N VAL A 169 -26.59 25.71 12.46
CA VAL A 169 -25.66 26.81 12.75
C VAL A 169 -26.43 28.11 12.80
N GLN A 170 -26.36 28.78 13.94
CA GLN A 170 -26.88 30.15 14.08
C GLN A 170 -25.83 31.13 13.57
N ASP A 171 -26.16 31.82 12.47
CA ASP A 171 -25.38 32.97 12.00
C ASP A 171 -25.63 34.16 12.94
N ALA A 172 -24.59 34.53 13.68
CA ALA A 172 -24.62 35.62 14.67
C ALA A 172 -25.00 36.98 14.06
N SER A 173 -24.89 37.14 12.74
CA SER A 173 -25.13 38.40 12.04
C SER A 173 -26.52 38.50 11.37
N SER A 174 -27.06 37.40 10.84
CA SER A 174 -28.26 37.44 9.97
C SER A 174 -29.54 36.87 10.57
N LYS A 175 -29.47 36.18 11.73
CA LYS A 175 -30.59 35.41 12.33
C LYS A 175 -31.24 34.38 11.39
N LYS A 176 -30.68 34.12 10.20
CA LYS A 176 -31.12 33.02 9.33
C LYS A 176 -30.54 31.72 9.87
N GLU A 177 -31.41 30.70 10.00
CA GLU A 177 -30.95 29.35 10.24
C GLU A 177 -30.22 28.84 8.99
N SER A 178 -29.03 28.28 9.21
CA SER A 178 -28.23 27.61 8.18
C SER A 178 -27.84 26.23 8.68
N PHE A 179 -27.55 25.31 7.76
CA PHE A 179 -27.19 23.93 8.08
C PHE A 179 -25.81 23.58 7.53
N VAL A 180 -25.08 22.81 8.32
CA VAL A 180 -23.79 22.21 7.93
C VAL A 180 -23.85 20.71 8.16
N TYR A 181 -23.03 19.97 7.43
CA TYR A 181 -22.81 18.55 7.66
C TYR A 181 -21.45 18.40 8.33
N HIS A 182 -21.46 18.04 9.61
CA HIS A 182 -20.24 17.80 10.37
C HIS A 182 -19.73 16.39 10.11
N ILE A 183 -18.46 16.29 9.73
CA ILE A 183 -17.76 15.04 9.44
C ILE A 183 -16.79 14.76 10.58
N GLY A 184 -16.95 13.63 11.25
CA GLY A 184 -16.09 13.22 12.37
C GLY A 184 -15.80 11.74 12.37
N ALA A 185 -14.90 11.30 13.26
CA ALA A 185 -14.57 9.89 13.45
C ALA A 185 -15.07 9.42 14.82
N THR A 186 -15.71 8.26 14.87
CA THR A 186 -16.33 7.70 16.09
C THR A 186 -16.32 6.18 16.05
N SER A 187 -16.43 5.53 17.20
CA SER A 187 -16.68 4.08 17.34
C SER A 187 -18.08 3.77 17.90
N SER A 188 -18.89 4.82 18.00
CA SER A 188 -20.17 4.86 18.69
C SER A 188 -21.27 5.35 17.75
N GLY A 189 -22.52 5.08 18.09
CA GLY A 189 -23.67 5.37 17.24
C GLY A 189 -24.85 5.93 18.02
N TYR A 190 -25.70 6.69 17.33
CA TYR A 190 -26.92 7.28 17.88
C TYR A 190 -27.97 7.43 16.78
N PHE A 191 -29.23 7.23 17.15
CA PHE A 191 -30.39 7.54 16.32
C PHE A 191 -31.54 8.00 17.21
N GLU A 192 -32.50 8.72 16.64
CA GLU A 192 -33.70 9.12 17.38
C GLU A 192 -34.96 8.95 16.55
N ILE A 193 -36.09 8.79 17.24
CA ILE A 193 -37.40 8.73 16.63
C ILE A 193 -38.22 9.95 17.03
N SER A 194 -38.94 10.52 16.08
CA SER A 194 -39.99 11.50 16.33
C SER A 194 -41.36 10.87 16.08
N ILE A 195 -42.28 11.09 17.00
CA ILE A 195 -43.60 10.44 17.00
C ILE A 195 -44.65 11.51 16.67
N SER A 196 -45.47 11.25 15.66
CA SER A 196 -46.51 12.17 15.21
C SER A 196 -47.86 11.46 15.07
N ASP A 197 -48.92 12.25 15.00
CA ASP A 197 -50.26 11.74 14.73
C ASP A 197 -50.29 10.99 13.39
N PRO A 198 -51.12 9.94 13.28
CA PRO A 198 -51.26 9.18 12.04
C PRO A 198 -51.72 10.09 10.88
N VAL A 199 -50.96 10.09 9.78
CA VAL A 199 -51.38 10.71 8.51
C VAL A 199 -52.66 10.01 8.01
N SER A 200 -53.64 10.78 7.50
CA SER A 200 -54.97 10.35 7.02
C SER A 200 -55.16 8.84 6.78
N ARG A 201 -55.93 8.19 7.66
CA ARG A 201 -56.10 6.74 7.78
C ARG A 201 -56.83 6.12 6.55
N PRO A 202 -56.42 4.94 6.05
CA PRO A 202 -57.24 4.13 5.16
C PRO A 202 -58.38 3.35 5.85
N SER A 203 -58.52 3.40 7.19
CA SER A 203 -59.58 2.61 7.87
C SER A 203 -60.07 3.22 9.20
N PRO A 204 -61.39 3.20 9.47
CA PRO A 204 -61.96 3.62 10.73
C PRO A 204 -61.97 2.44 11.71
N HIS A 205 -60.94 2.25 12.53
CA HIS A 205 -60.97 1.25 13.61
C HIS A 205 -60.87 1.94 14.97
N ALA A 206 -62.03 2.00 15.64
CA ALA A 206 -62.27 2.68 16.90
C ALA A 206 -62.34 1.74 18.11
N THR A 207 -61.89 0.49 18.01
CA THR A 207 -61.90 -0.44 19.16
C THR A 207 -60.51 -0.55 19.78
N ARG A 208 -60.17 0.45 20.60
CA ARG A 208 -59.18 0.35 21.68
C ARG A 208 -59.61 -0.80 22.62
N ASN A 209 -59.04 -1.99 22.50
CA ASN A 209 -59.28 -3.13 23.39
C ASN A 209 -58.70 -2.92 24.81
N GLY A 210 -58.81 -1.72 25.39
CA GLY A 210 -58.23 -1.37 26.70
C GLY A 210 -56.70 -1.46 26.79
N ARG A 211 -56.00 -1.77 25.69
CA ARG A 211 -54.53 -1.80 25.62
C ARG A 211 -53.98 -0.38 25.50
N VAL A 212 -52.91 -0.13 26.24
CA VAL A 212 -52.15 1.13 26.18
C VAL A 212 -51.29 1.09 24.92
N GLU A 213 -51.39 2.13 24.09
CA GLU A 213 -50.52 2.31 22.93
C GLU A 213 -49.05 2.34 23.39
N MET A 214 -48.19 1.64 22.68
CA MET A 214 -46.80 1.45 23.05
C MET A 214 -45.90 1.64 21.84
N THR A 215 -44.95 2.56 21.99
CA THR A 215 -43.81 2.70 21.09
C THR A 215 -42.55 2.43 21.93
N ALA A 216 -41.61 1.70 21.37
CA ALA A 216 -40.32 1.44 22.01
C ALA A 216 -39.17 1.79 21.06
N ILE A 217 -38.05 2.20 21.62
CA ILE A 217 -36.79 2.43 20.89
C ILE A 217 -35.68 1.66 21.56
N GLY A 218 -34.77 1.07 20.79
CA GLY A 218 -33.73 0.24 21.38
C GLY A 218 -32.69 -0.31 20.43
N LEU A 219 -31.93 -1.28 20.93
CA LEU A 219 -30.90 -2.02 20.21
C LEU A 219 -31.17 -3.51 20.28
N VAL A 220 -31.07 -4.18 19.14
CA VAL A 220 -31.32 -5.62 19.00
C VAL A 220 -30.20 -6.31 18.21
N PRO A 221 -29.92 -7.60 18.45
CA PRO A 221 -29.02 -8.39 17.62
C PRO A 221 -29.69 -8.79 16.31
N LEU A 222 -28.89 -9.25 15.34
CA LEU A 222 -29.35 -9.73 14.03
C LEU A 222 -30.50 -10.76 14.14
N ASN A 223 -30.42 -11.67 15.11
CA ASN A 223 -31.36 -12.78 15.29
C ASN A 223 -32.56 -12.45 16.20
N PHE A 224 -32.81 -11.17 16.49
CA PHE A 224 -33.94 -10.77 17.32
C PHE A 224 -35.27 -11.04 16.61
N PRO A 225 -36.26 -11.66 17.27
CA PRO A 225 -37.58 -11.88 16.70
C PRO A 225 -38.34 -10.55 16.51
N LEU A 226 -38.56 -10.14 15.26
CA LEU A 226 -39.24 -8.87 14.96
C LEU A 226 -40.77 -8.93 15.06
N VAL A 227 -41.34 -10.13 15.21
CA VAL A 227 -42.78 -10.36 15.40
C VAL A 227 -43.02 -10.94 16.79
N GLY A 228 -44.05 -10.46 17.48
CA GLY A 228 -44.40 -10.88 18.84
C GLY A 228 -43.49 -10.35 19.93
N LYS A 229 -42.51 -9.49 19.60
CA LYS A 229 -41.55 -8.91 20.56
C LYS A 229 -41.22 -7.45 20.23
N GLN A 230 -40.97 -6.71 21.30
CA GLN A 230 -40.51 -5.32 21.32
C GLN A 230 -39.04 -5.27 21.77
N PRO A 231 -38.25 -4.25 21.36
CA PRO A 231 -36.87 -4.10 21.82
C PRO A 231 -36.78 -4.19 23.34
N GLY A 232 -35.83 -4.97 23.86
CA GLY A 232 -35.68 -5.20 25.30
C GLY A 232 -36.48 -6.38 25.87
N TRP A 233 -37.35 -7.06 25.11
CA TRP A 233 -38.13 -8.20 25.65
C TRP A 233 -37.48 -9.58 25.50
N ALA A 234 -36.35 -9.68 24.79
CA ALA A 234 -35.57 -10.92 24.64
C ALA A 234 -34.09 -10.65 24.92
N ILE A 235 -33.37 -11.60 25.52
CA ILE A 235 -31.92 -11.46 25.74
C ILE A 235 -31.18 -11.97 24.49
N PRO A 236 -30.14 -11.27 24.02
CA PRO A 236 -29.72 -9.94 24.45
C PRO A 236 -30.46 -8.85 23.65
N SER A 237 -31.09 -7.86 24.31
CA SER A 237 -31.63 -6.65 23.66
C SER A 237 -31.93 -5.58 24.69
N PHE A 238 -32.00 -4.32 24.25
CA PHE A 238 -32.32 -3.18 25.09
C PHE A 238 -33.47 -2.41 24.48
N GLY A 239 -34.39 -1.89 25.30
CA GLY A 239 -35.42 -1.00 24.80
C GLY A 239 -36.00 -0.09 25.87
N TYR A 240 -36.24 1.16 25.52
CA TYR A 240 -36.94 2.17 26.31
C TYR A 240 -38.37 2.29 25.80
N HIS A 241 -39.35 2.15 26.69
CA HIS A 241 -40.76 1.96 26.35
C HIS A 241 -41.61 3.17 26.78
N GLY A 242 -42.41 3.69 25.85
CA GLY A 242 -43.17 4.93 26.04
C GLY A 242 -44.40 4.82 26.92
N ASP A 243 -45.03 3.63 26.99
CA ASP A 243 -46.24 3.37 27.78
C ASP A 243 -46.01 3.53 29.29
N ASN A 244 -44.80 3.20 29.76
CA ASN A 244 -44.49 3.11 31.18
C ASN A 244 -43.17 3.79 31.60
N GLY A 245 -42.34 4.24 30.66
CA GLY A 245 -41.09 4.96 30.93
C GLY A 245 -39.96 4.06 31.48
N LYS A 246 -40.07 2.74 31.33
CA LYS A 246 -39.04 1.79 31.78
C LYS A 246 -38.14 1.37 30.64
N VAL A 247 -36.93 0.94 31.01
CA VAL A 247 -36.03 0.22 30.12
C VAL A 247 -36.13 -1.28 30.39
N TYR A 248 -36.02 -2.06 29.31
CA TYR A 248 -36.11 -3.51 29.32
C TYR A 248 -34.84 -4.13 28.75
N SER A 249 -34.38 -5.19 29.39
CA SER A 249 -33.40 -6.17 28.87
C SER A 249 -33.79 -7.55 29.40
N ALA A 250 -34.81 -8.13 28.75
CA ALA A 250 -35.72 -9.20 29.16
C ALA A 250 -36.55 -9.00 30.43
N PHE A 251 -36.02 -8.31 31.43
CA PHE A 251 -36.79 -7.91 32.61
C PHE A 251 -36.91 -6.39 32.68
N PRO A 252 -38.04 -5.85 33.18
CA PRO A 252 -38.19 -4.42 33.38
C PRO A 252 -37.19 -3.93 34.42
N TRP A 253 -36.40 -2.93 34.06
CA TRP A 253 -35.61 -2.17 35.02
C TRP A 253 -36.58 -1.24 35.80
N LYS A 254 -36.15 -0.77 36.98
CA LYS A 254 -36.86 0.25 37.79
C LYS A 254 -37.18 1.51 36.93
N PRO A 255 -38.04 2.46 37.37
CA PRO A 255 -38.34 3.66 36.59
C PRO A 255 -37.05 4.30 36.04
N PHE A 256 -36.97 4.39 34.70
CA PHE A 256 -35.76 4.81 34.01
C PHE A 256 -35.87 6.25 33.55
N GLY A 257 -36.96 6.59 32.86
CA GLY A 257 -37.21 7.93 32.34
C GLY A 257 -38.70 8.28 32.28
N PRO A 258 -39.04 9.43 31.69
CA PRO A 258 -40.42 9.83 31.41
C PRO A 258 -41.18 8.79 30.56
N ARG A 259 -42.51 8.88 30.53
CA ARG A 259 -43.28 8.26 29.44
C ARG A 259 -43.16 9.13 28.21
N PHE A 260 -43.33 8.54 27.03
CA PHE A 260 -43.26 9.27 25.76
C PHE A 260 -44.31 8.77 24.77
N GLY A 261 -44.73 9.65 23.86
CA GLY A 261 -45.75 9.39 22.85
C GLY A 261 -45.74 10.43 21.74
N VAL A 262 -46.90 10.73 21.16
CA VAL A 262 -47.05 11.75 20.12
C VAL A 262 -46.45 13.08 20.57
N GLU A 263 -45.76 13.78 19.66
CA GLU A 263 -44.98 15.02 19.85
C GLU A 263 -43.62 14.86 20.55
N ASP A 264 -43.31 13.68 21.09
CA ASP A 264 -42.00 13.41 21.68
C ASP A 264 -40.97 12.98 20.62
N THR A 265 -39.71 13.30 20.92
CA THR A 265 -38.54 12.75 20.22
C THR A 265 -37.67 12.01 21.22
N VAL A 266 -37.35 10.76 20.92
CA VAL A 266 -36.63 9.86 21.83
C VAL A 266 -35.44 9.25 21.11
N GLY A 267 -34.26 9.31 21.71
CA GLY A 267 -33.04 8.77 21.12
C GLY A 267 -32.52 7.54 21.85
N CYS A 268 -31.77 6.74 21.10
CA CYS A 268 -31.04 5.58 21.58
C CYS A 268 -29.66 5.58 20.94
N GLY A 269 -28.63 5.36 21.76
CA GLY A 269 -27.26 5.29 21.29
C GLY A 269 -26.45 4.23 21.99
N ILE A 270 -25.35 3.86 21.35
CA ILE A 270 -24.32 2.98 21.89
C ILE A 270 -23.01 3.75 21.90
N ARG A 271 -22.36 3.78 23.06
CA ARG A 271 -21.12 4.52 23.27
C ARG A 271 -20.01 3.59 23.75
N ARG A 272 -18.80 3.78 23.24
CA ARG A 272 -17.60 3.16 23.78
C ARG A 272 -17.04 3.99 24.94
N SER A 273 -16.88 3.35 26.08
CA SER A 273 -16.33 3.96 27.29
C SER A 273 -14.85 4.30 27.10
N THR A 274 -14.50 5.52 27.51
CA THR A 274 -13.11 6.02 27.45
C THR A 274 -12.23 5.45 28.57
N GLN A 275 -12.81 4.76 29.56
CA GLN A 275 -12.09 4.27 30.75
C GLN A 275 -11.72 2.79 30.65
N ASP A 276 -12.65 1.94 30.20
CA ASP A 276 -12.53 0.48 30.23
C ASP A 276 -12.72 -0.18 28.84
N LYS A 277 -12.91 0.62 27.78
CA LYS A 277 -13.18 0.18 26.39
C LYS A 277 -14.51 -0.59 26.19
N ASP A 278 -15.37 -0.65 27.20
CA ASP A 278 -16.67 -1.32 27.12
C ASP A 278 -17.72 -0.48 26.40
N ARG A 279 -18.66 -1.14 25.71
CA ARG A 279 -19.79 -0.53 25.04
C ARG A 279 -20.97 -0.41 25.98
N ARG A 280 -21.66 0.72 25.88
CA ARG A 280 -22.72 1.10 26.81
C ARG A 280 -23.87 1.75 26.05
N VAL A 281 -25.08 1.30 26.31
CA VAL A 281 -26.32 1.86 25.74
C VAL A 281 -26.77 3.06 26.57
N PHE A 282 -27.31 4.09 25.92
CA PHE A 282 -27.93 5.24 26.56
C PHE A 282 -29.16 5.71 25.78
N PHE A 283 -30.02 6.48 26.45
CA PHE A 283 -31.24 7.02 25.87
C PHE A 283 -31.39 8.51 26.13
N THR A 284 -32.14 9.20 25.27
CA THR A 284 -32.42 10.63 25.36
C THR A 284 -33.92 10.87 25.18
N HIS A 285 -34.43 11.94 25.77
CA HIS A 285 -35.83 12.35 25.67
C HIS A 285 -35.91 13.85 25.45
N ASN A 286 -36.57 14.27 24.36
CA ASN A 286 -36.82 15.66 24.02
C ASN A 286 -35.58 16.58 24.07
N GLY A 287 -34.45 16.09 23.55
CA GLY A 287 -33.20 16.85 23.52
C GLY A 287 -32.45 16.89 24.84
N THR A 288 -32.79 16.02 25.79
CA THR A 288 -32.10 15.87 27.07
C THR A 288 -31.67 14.43 27.32
N ASN A 289 -30.57 14.24 28.05
CA ASN A 289 -30.16 12.92 28.50
C ASN A 289 -31.11 12.38 29.56
N ILE A 290 -31.36 11.07 29.53
CA ILE A 290 -32.06 10.38 30.60
C ILE A 290 -31.02 9.85 31.59
N THR A 291 -31.25 10.08 32.87
CA THR A 291 -30.46 9.53 33.96
C THR A 291 -31.38 8.87 34.99
N SER A 292 -31.00 7.71 35.49
CA SER A 292 -31.72 6.97 36.53
C SER A 292 -30.77 6.60 37.68
N PRO A 293 -31.13 6.87 38.95
CA PRO A 293 -30.29 6.49 40.10
C PRO A 293 -30.13 4.97 40.26
N TYR A 294 -30.85 4.18 39.46
CA TYR A 294 -30.80 2.73 39.46
C TYR A 294 -29.86 2.15 38.40
N LEU A 295 -29.16 2.99 37.64
CA LEU A 295 -28.14 2.59 36.67
C LEU A 295 -26.72 2.88 37.18
N PRO A 296 -25.71 2.10 36.74
CA PRO A 296 -24.30 2.39 37.02
C PRO A 296 -23.83 3.71 36.38
N ASP A 297 -22.68 4.23 36.82
CA ASP A 297 -21.97 5.40 36.26
C ASP A 297 -22.84 6.65 36.06
N ALA A 298 -23.15 7.32 37.18
CA ALA A 298 -24.03 8.50 37.26
C ALA A 298 -25.47 8.28 36.75
N GLY A 299 -25.84 7.02 36.48
CA GLY A 299 -27.21 6.67 36.13
C GLY A 299 -27.55 6.72 34.65
N ARG A 300 -26.57 6.90 33.75
CA ARG A 300 -26.82 7.20 32.33
C ARG A 300 -26.69 5.98 31.41
N TYR A 301 -25.84 5.02 31.77
CA TYR A 301 -25.30 4.03 30.84
C TYR A 301 -25.66 2.59 31.24
N ILE A 302 -25.96 1.76 30.25
CA ILE A 302 -26.28 0.34 30.41
C ILE A 302 -25.20 -0.49 29.71
N PRO A 303 -24.40 -1.30 30.43
CA PRO A 303 -23.38 -2.14 29.80
C PRO A 303 -23.95 -3.11 28.77
N CYS A 304 -23.24 -3.31 27.66
CA CYS A 304 -23.60 -4.28 26.64
C CYS A 304 -22.36 -4.99 26.06
N ASP A 305 -22.61 -6.12 25.40
CA ASP A 305 -21.58 -6.94 24.75
C ASP A 305 -20.77 -6.12 23.72
N ASN A 306 -19.44 -6.22 23.83
CA ASN A 306 -18.47 -5.46 23.03
C ASN A 306 -18.33 -5.98 21.60
N GLU A 307 -18.45 -7.29 21.40
CA GLU A 307 -18.15 -7.95 20.12
C GLU A 307 -19.41 -8.12 19.26
N ARG A 308 -20.59 -7.93 19.87
CA ARG A 308 -21.87 -8.10 19.19
C ARG A 308 -22.23 -6.91 18.31
N GLU A 309 -22.80 -7.21 17.15
CA GLU A 309 -23.46 -6.23 16.29
C GLU A 309 -24.82 -5.82 16.87
N TRP A 310 -25.03 -4.51 16.98
CA TRP A 310 -26.24 -3.93 17.55
C TRP A 310 -26.98 -3.11 16.50
N PHE A 311 -28.19 -3.54 16.17
CA PHE A 311 -29.08 -2.88 15.22
C PHE A 311 -29.99 -1.89 15.96
N PRO A 312 -30.07 -0.63 15.52
CA PRO A 312 -31.17 0.26 15.84
C PRO A 312 -32.52 -0.41 15.59
N ALA A 313 -33.43 -0.33 16.56
CA ALA A 313 -34.75 -0.93 16.43
C ALA A 313 -35.84 -0.04 17.03
N VAL A 314 -36.99 -0.08 16.38
CA VAL A 314 -38.21 0.59 16.81
C VAL A 314 -39.29 -0.47 16.99
N GLY A 315 -39.83 -0.50 18.19
CA GLY A 315 -40.98 -1.29 18.56
C GLY A 315 -42.29 -0.54 18.33
N LEU A 316 -43.24 -1.20 17.68
CA LEU A 316 -44.55 -0.65 17.34
C LEU A 316 -45.67 -1.51 17.92
N ASP A 317 -46.46 -0.91 18.80
CA ASP A 317 -47.84 -1.29 19.10
C ASP A 317 -48.63 0.01 19.31
N SER A 318 -48.61 0.87 18.28
CA SER A 318 -49.25 2.18 18.22
C SER A 318 -49.61 2.52 16.77
N PRO A 319 -50.71 3.26 16.49
CA PRO A 319 -51.04 3.70 15.14
C PRO A 319 -50.23 4.92 14.69
N ASN A 320 -49.31 5.39 15.53
CA ASN A 320 -48.60 6.65 15.34
C ASN A 320 -47.61 6.54 14.16
N THR A 321 -47.37 7.68 13.53
CA THR A 321 -46.33 7.81 12.51
C THR A 321 -44.98 7.99 13.20
N ILE A 322 -44.03 7.12 12.84
CA ILE A 322 -42.66 7.19 13.33
C ILE A 322 -41.76 7.71 12.21
N HIS A 323 -41.00 8.75 12.53
CA HIS A 323 -39.88 9.21 11.72
C HIS A 323 -38.58 8.90 12.46
N VAL A 324 -37.65 8.19 11.80
CA VAL A 324 -36.36 7.79 12.34
C VAL A 324 -35.27 8.65 11.73
N ASN A 325 -34.44 9.24 12.58
CA ASN A 325 -33.32 10.09 12.20
C ASN A 325 -32.01 9.44 12.63
N PHE A 326 -31.16 9.09 11.66
CA PHE A 326 -29.79 8.62 11.84
C PHE A 326 -28.75 9.76 11.77
N GLY A 327 -29.22 11.01 11.60
CA GLY A 327 -28.40 12.20 11.46
C GLY A 327 -28.53 12.88 10.10
N GLN A 328 -29.46 12.40 9.27
CA GLN A 328 -29.88 13.06 8.03
C GLN A 328 -30.52 14.43 8.31
N GLN A 329 -31.18 14.55 9.46
CA GLN A 329 -31.74 15.79 9.98
C GLN A 329 -31.05 16.16 11.31
N PRO A 330 -31.05 17.44 11.70
CA PRO A 330 -30.48 17.83 12.98
C PRO A 330 -31.15 17.10 14.13
N PHE A 331 -30.35 16.45 14.97
CA PHE A 331 -30.85 15.79 16.17
C PHE A 331 -31.48 16.79 17.14
N LYS A 332 -32.55 16.40 17.82
CA LYS A 332 -33.08 17.15 18.96
C LYS A 332 -32.09 17.16 20.11
N TYR A 333 -31.35 16.07 20.30
CA TYR A 333 -30.19 16.01 21.21
C TYR A 333 -28.88 16.30 20.46
N ASP A 334 -28.70 17.54 19.98
CA ASP A 334 -27.54 17.97 19.18
C ASP A 334 -26.18 17.70 19.84
N HIS A 335 -26.11 17.81 21.17
CA HIS A 335 -24.89 17.58 21.96
C HIS A 335 -24.28 16.19 21.76
N VAL A 336 -25.05 15.21 21.28
CA VAL A 336 -24.53 13.86 20.97
C VAL A 336 -23.42 13.89 19.94
N ILE A 337 -23.46 14.80 18.96
CA ILE A 337 -22.45 14.92 17.92
C ILE A 337 -21.08 15.19 18.55
N ASP A 338 -21.04 16.13 19.50
CA ASP A 338 -19.81 16.50 20.20
C ASP A 338 -19.31 15.38 21.12
N GLU A 339 -20.22 14.61 21.72
CA GLU A 339 -19.88 13.42 22.53
C GLU A 339 -19.28 12.29 21.69
N LEU A 340 -19.89 11.97 20.54
CA LEU A 340 -19.44 10.92 19.63
C LEU A 340 -18.08 11.28 19.02
N PHE A 341 -17.94 12.48 18.48
CA PHE A 341 -16.67 12.92 17.88
C PHE A 341 -15.59 13.21 18.93
N GLY A 342 -15.98 13.38 20.20
CA GLY A 342 -15.06 13.48 21.34
C GLY A 342 -14.23 12.23 21.56
N GLU A 343 -14.63 11.10 21.00
CA GLU A 343 -13.86 9.85 21.03
C GLU A 343 -12.57 9.93 20.21
N CYS A 344 -12.48 10.84 19.24
CA CYS A 344 -11.32 10.99 18.35
C CYS A 344 -10.18 11.78 19.03
N MET A 345 -9.75 11.35 20.22
CA MET A 345 -8.69 11.97 21.01
C MET A 345 -7.78 10.90 21.63
N GLY A 346 -6.56 11.27 22.01
CA GLY A 346 -5.62 10.36 22.70
C GLY A 346 -5.29 9.09 21.90
N THR A 347 -5.42 7.92 22.51
CA THR A 347 -5.14 6.62 21.87
C THR A 347 -6.09 6.29 20.71
N ASN A 348 -7.34 6.76 20.78
CA ASN A 348 -8.32 6.55 19.71
C ASN A 348 -8.00 7.37 18.45
N ALA A 349 -7.36 8.54 18.61
CA ALA A 349 -6.86 9.32 17.48
C ALA A 349 -5.78 8.54 16.68
N LEU A 350 -4.98 7.70 17.35
CA LEU A 350 -4.03 6.82 16.67
C LEU A 350 -4.74 5.72 15.86
N VAL A 351 -5.80 5.13 16.41
CA VAL A 351 -6.62 4.12 15.71
C VAL A 351 -7.31 4.74 14.48
N ALA A 352 -7.89 5.93 14.61
CA ALA A 352 -8.48 6.67 13.50
C ALA A 352 -7.43 7.04 12.43
N ARG A 353 -6.21 7.41 12.84
CA ARG A 353 -5.08 7.64 11.91
C ARG A 353 -4.68 6.36 11.17
N GLN A 354 -4.60 5.23 11.87
CA GLN A 354 -4.29 3.93 11.26
C GLN A 354 -5.35 3.51 10.24
N MET A 355 -6.64 3.73 10.54
CA MET A 355 -7.74 3.48 9.60
C MET A 355 -7.55 4.27 8.31
N LEU A 356 -7.25 5.57 8.40
CA LEU A 356 -6.98 6.43 7.24
C LEU A 356 -5.75 5.97 6.44
N GLN A 357 -4.69 5.53 7.12
CA GLN A 357 -3.47 5.02 6.48
C GLN A 357 -3.68 3.69 5.77
N ASN A 358 -4.41 2.76 6.39
CA ASN A 358 -4.68 1.43 5.83
C ASN A 358 -5.53 1.52 4.56
N ALA A 359 -6.57 2.36 4.56
CA ALA A 359 -7.39 2.60 3.37
C ALA A 359 -6.58 3.26 2.24
N ASN A 360 -5.64 4.13 2.58
CA ASN A 360 -4.70 4.71 1.61
C ASN A 360 -3.79 3.63 1.01
N LYS A 361 -3.25 2.70 1.81
CA LYS A 361 -2.41 1.58 1.33
C LYS A 361 -3.19 0.56 0.48
N ALA A 362 -4.36 0.13 0.93
CA ALA A 362 -5.17 -0.87 0.23
C ALA A 362 -5.66 -0.39 -1.15
N ARG A 363 -5.94 0.92 -1.30
CA ARG A 363 -6.42 1.48 -2.56
C ARG A 363 -5.31 1.83 -3.54
N VAL A 364 -4.10 2.18 -3.08
CA VAL A 364 -2.91 2.32 -3.95
C VAL A 364 -2.69 1.02 -4.73
N ARG A 365 -2.89 -0.14 -4.09
CA ARG A 365 -2.86 -1.47 -4.72
C ARG A 365 -3.99 -1.71 -5.74
N ALA A 366 -5.15 -1.05 -5.60
CA ALA A 366 -6.31 -1.22 -6.48
C ALA A 366 -6.32 -0.26 -7.69
N VAL A 367 -5.83 0.98 -7.54
CA VAL A 367 -5.71 1.97 -8.63
C VAL A 367 -4.64 1.53 -9.64
N SER A 368 -3.62 0.79 -9.19
CA SER A 368 -2.59 0.17 -10.07
C SER A 368 -3.17 -0.79 -11.13
N ARG A 369 -4.41 -1.26 -10.99
CA ARG A 369 -5.01 -2.25 -11.90
C ARG A 369 -5.76 -1.67 -13.11
N ASN A 370 -6.08 -0.37 -13.15
CA ASN A 370 -6.98 0.22 -14.16
C ASN A 370 -6.36 1.37 -14.99
N CYS A 371 -5.02 1.43 -15.08
CA CYS A 371 -4.28 2.56 -15.65
C CYS A 371 -4.43 2.79 -17.17
N ILE A 372 -5.14 1.93 -17.89
CA ILE A 372 -5.18 1.91 -19.36
C ILE A 372 -5.92 3.13 -19.95
N ASP A 373 -7.02 3.59 -19.35
CA ASP A 373 -7.82 4.71 -19.90
C ASP A 373 -7.26 6.10 -19.55
N VAL A 374 -6.64 6.21 -18.37
CA VAL A 374 -6.05 7.46 -17.86
C VAL A 374 -4.71 7.77 -18.51
N PHE A 375 -4.01 6.73 -18.93
CA PHE A 375 -2.80 6.82 -19.73
C PHE A 375 -3.08 7.53 -21.07
N ILE A 376 -4.16 7.15 -21.77
CA ILE A 376 -4.57 7.74 -23.07
C ILE A 376 -4.87 9.24 -22.93
N ALA A 377 -5.55 9.65 -21.86
CA ALA A 377 -5.90 11.05 -21.61
C ALA A 377 -4.65 11.94 -21.34
N ASN A 378 -3.63 11.42 -20.65
CA ASN A 378 -2.43 12.18 -20.29
C ASN A 378 -1.47 12.46 -21.46
N VAL A 379 -1.51 11.64 -22.51
CA VAL A 379 -0.71 11.84 -23.74
C VAL A 379 -1.18 13.04 -24.53
N LEU A 380 -2.50 13.09 -24.74
CA LEU A 380 -3.15 14.04 -25.64
C LEU A 380 -3.01 15.47 -25.11
N GLU A 381 -3.00 15.64 -23.79
CA GLU A 381 -2.94 16.95 -23.14
C GLU A 381 -1.52 17.54 -23.08
N ARG A 382 -0.45 16.73 -23.14
CA ARG A 382 0.95 17.21 -22.98
C ARG A 382 1.56 17.84 -24.25
N HIS A 383 0.99 17.63 -25.44
CA HIS A 383 1.59 18.07 -26.71
C HIS A 383 0.84 19.16 -27.50
N SER A 384 -0.23 19.76 -26.96
CA SER A 384 -0.98 20.86 -27.63
C SER A 384 -1.39 20.54 -29.08
N LEU A 385 -1.83 19.31 -29.36
CA LEU A 385 -2.39 18.94 -30.66
C LEU A 385 -3.87 19.36 -30.69
N GLU A 386 -4.26 20.12 -31.72
CA GLU A 386 -5.62 20.64 -31.87
C GLU A 386 -6.65 19.51 -31.87
N TRP A 387 -7.66 19.65 -31.02
CA TRP A 387 -8.70 18.65 -30.82
C TRP A 387 -9.63 18.62 -32.04
N GLY A 388 -9.33 17.74 -32.99
CA GLY A 388 -10.19 17.46 -34.13
C GLY A 388 -9.73 16.21 -34.88
N MET A 389 -10.48 15.12 -34.74
CA MET A 389 -10.38 13.85 -35.48
C MET A 389 -9.45 12.74 -34.94
N ALA A 390 -9.44 12.49 -33.63
CA ALA A 390 -8.92 11.23 -33.10
C ALA A 390 -9.96 10.58 -32.18
N THR A 391 -10.57 9.48 -32.63
CA THR A 391 -11.60 8.69 -31.94
C THR A 391 -11.11 7.31 -31.46
N GLY A 392 -9.80 6.99 -31.61
CA GLY A 392 -9.19 5.76 -31.08
C GLY A 392 -7.66 5.80 -30.97
N LEU A 393 -7.06 4.79 -30.31
CA LEU A 393 -5.60 4.63 -30.11
C LEU A 393 -4.81 4.61 -31.45
N SER A 394 -5.48 4.23 -32.54
CA SER A 394 -4.98 4.22 -33.92
C SER A 394 -4.74 5.61 -34.52
N ASP A 395 -5.27 6.65 -33.90
CA ASP A 395 -5.22 8.03 -34.41
C ASP A 395 -4.05 8.82 -33.79
N LEU A 396 -3.37 8.25 -32.77
CA LEU A 396 -2.09 8.72 -32.27
C LEU A 396 -0.98 8.24 -33.22
N GLY A 397 -0.13 9.16 -33.69
CA GLY A 397 1.07 8.76 -34.44
C GLY A 397 1.97 7.84 -33.60
N ASP A 398 2.48 6.79 -34.23
CA ASP A 398 3.22 5.72 -33.56
C ASP A 398 4.40 6.20 -32.66
N GLU A 399 5.08 7.29 -33.04
CA GLU A 399 6.19 7.86 -32.25
C GLU A 399 5.72 8.41 -30.91
N LEU A 400 4.57 9.09 -30.92
CA LEU A 400 3.97 9.64 -29.70
C LEU A 400 3.47 8.49 -28.81
N LEU A 401 2.82 7.50 -29.41
CA LEU A 401 2.35 6.31 -28.70
C LEU A 401 3.51 5.53 -28.07
N ALA A 402 4.66 5.44 -28.75
CA ALA A 402 5.85 4.82 -28.21
C ALA A 402 6.49 5.62 -27.06
N HIS A 403 6.60 6.94 -27.19
CA HIS A 403 7.12 7.78 -26.11
C HIS A 403 6.31 7.60 -24.82
N VAL A 404 5.00 7.54 -24.98
CA VAL A 404 4.01 7.32 -23.95
C VAL A 404 4.17 5.95 -23.28
N LEU A 405 4.23 4.87 -24.08
CA LEU A 405 4.44 3.50 -23.59
C LEU A 405 5.76 3.35 -22.84
N SER A 406 6.78 4.17 -23.13
CA SER A 406 8.05 4.13 -22.40
C SER A 406 7.96 4.55 -20.93
N PHE A 407 6.86 5.22 -20.53
CA PHE A 407 6.59 5.58 -19.14
C PHE A 407 5.56 4.67 -18.44
N ALA A 408 4.85 3.82 -19.19
CA ALA A 408 3.85 2.91 -18.63
C ALA A 408 4.47 1.81 -17.76
N ALA A 409 3.66 1.16 -16.92
CA ALA A 409 4.07 -0.05 -16.22
C ALA A 409 4.21 -1.21 -17.23
N PRO A 410 5.07 -2.21 -16.98
CA PRO A 410 5.31 -3.29 -17.94
C PRO A 410 4.02 -4.07 -18.26
N ARG A 411 3.19 -4.32 -17.24
CA ARG A 411 1.89 -4.97 -17.37
C ARG A 411 0.91 -4.17 -18.25
N ASP A 412 0.96 -2.84 -18.19
CA ASP A 412 0.13 -1.98 -19.05
C ASP A 412 0.56 -2.08 -20.52
N VAL A 413 1.88 -2.10 -20.77
CA VAL A 413 2.42 -2.29 -22.13
C VAL A 413 2.01 -3.65 -22.68
N GLU A 414 2.13 -4.72 -21.89
CA GLU A 414 1.71 -6.05 -22.30
C GLU A 414 0.20 -6.14 -22.54
N SER A 415 -0.60 -5.56 -21.65
CA SER A 415 -2.06 -5.49 -21.81
C SER A 415 -2.45 -4.75 -23.10
N LEU A 416 -1.75 -3.66 -23.43
CA LEU A 416 -1.95 -2.91 -24.67
C LEU A 416 -1.53 -3.69 -25.92
N THR A 417 -0.50 -4.55 -25.84
CA THR A 417 -0.17 -5.46 -26.94
C THR A 417 -1.22 -6.56 -27.15
N VAL A 418 -1.95 -6.96 -26.10
CA VAL A 418 -3.08 -7.90 -26.25
C VAL A 418 -4.31 -7.18 -26.80
N ALA A 419 -4.57 -5.96 -26.33
CA ALA A 419 -5.75 -5.19 -26.70
C ALA A 419 -5.67 -4.55 -28.09
N SER A 420 -4.46 -4.27 -28.61
CA SER A 420 -4.26 -3.61 -29.90
C SER A 420 -3.22 -4.33 -30.76
N SER A 421 -3.68 -4.88 -31.89
CA SER A 421 -2.82 -5.52 -32.88
C SER A 421 -1.84 -4.55 -33.54
N ALA A 422 -2.22 -3.27 -33.70
CA ALA A 422 -1.33 -2.21 -34.20
C ALA A 422 -0.20 -1.92 -33.21
N VAL A 423 -0.51 -1.84 -31.90
CA VAL A 423 0.52 -1.68 -30.87
C VAL A 423 1.47 -2.87 -30.84
N ALA A 424 0.93 -4.08 -30.92
CA ALA A 424 1.70 -5.32 -30.90
C ALA A 424 2.60 -5.50 -32.13
N ARG A 425 2.13 -5.13 -33.31
CA ARG A 425 2.84 -5.38 -34.59
C ARG A 425 3.70 -4.21 -35.03
N ASP A 426 3.21 -2.99 -34.88
CA ASP A 426 3.76 -1.82 -35.58
C ASP A 426 4.47 -0.85 -34.63
N VAL A 427 4.05 -0.78 -33.36
CA VAL A 427 4.61 0.15 -32.37
C VAL A 427 5.68 -0.52 -31.52
N VAL A 428 5.32 -1.50 -30.69
CA VAL A 428 6.26 -2.11 -29.73
C VAL A 428 7.50 -2.68 -30.41
N PRO A 429 7.42 -3.43 -31.53
CA PRO A 429 8.62 -3.95 -32.19
C PRO A 429 9.51 -2.87 -32.80
N ARG A 430 8.92 -1.74 -33.24
CA ARG A 430 9.63 -0.66 -33.94
C ARG A 430 10.31 0.33 -32.99
N PHE A 431 9.81 0.48 -31.76
CA PHE A 431 10.31 1.44 -30.79
C PHE A 431 10.96 0.75 -29.58
N PRO A 432 12.24 0.38 -29.66
CA PRO A 432 12.95 -0.27 -28.55
C PRO A 432 13.05 0.60 -27.29
N THR A 433 12.88 1.91 -27.41
CA THR A 433 12.87 2.86 -26.28
C THR A 433 11.82 2.53 -25.22
N ILE A 434 10.71 1.86 -25.59
CA ILE A 434 9.65 1.44 -24.67
C ILE A 434 10.22 0.46 -23.64
N TRP A 435 10.61 -0.73 -24.09
CA TRP A 435 11.09 -1.79 -23.21
C TRP A 435 12.48 -1.49 -22.64
N LYS A 436 13.31 -0.72 -23.35
CA LYS A 436 14.59 -0.24 -22.83
C LYS A 436 14.44 0.68 -21.62
N SER A 437 13.44 1.56 -21.64
CA SER A 437 13.13 2.44 -20.49
C SER A 437 12.50 1.68 -19.33
N ILE A 438 11.67 0.68 -19.62
CA ILE A 438 11.11 -0.25 -18.63
C ILE A 438 12.21 -1.05 -17.95
N PHE A 439 13.08 -1.70 -18.74
CA PHE A 439 14.24 -2.45 -18.24
C PHE A 439 15.10 -1.58 -17.32
N ARG A 440 15.44 -0.35 -17.77
CA ARG A 440 16.23 0.58 -16.98
C ARG A 440 15.57 0.85 -15.62
N ARG A 441 14.30 1.25 -15.61
CA ARG A 441 13.58 1.56 -14.36
C ARG A 441 13.50 0.36 -13.42
N ARG A 442 13.27 -0.84 -13.96
CA ARG A 442 13.24 -2.07 -13.17
C ARG A 442 14.60 -2.40 -12.56
N TRP A 443 15.67 -2.28 -13.35
CA TRP A 443 17.04 -2.42 -12.84
C TRP A 443 17.32 -1.41 -11.73
N GLU A 444 16.99 -0.14 -11.94
CA GLU A 444 17.23 0.94 -10.96
C GLU A 444 16.43 0.74 -9.67
N ALA A 445 15.25 0.10 -9.74
CA ALA A 445 14.41 -0.18 -8.57
C ALA A 445 14.95 -1.35 -7.72
N LEU A 446 15.44 -2.42 -8.37
CA LEU A 446 15.90 -3.63 -7.68
C LEU A 446 17.39 -3.60 -7.31
N ASN A 447 18.21 -2.85 -8.05
CA ASN A 447 19.67 -2.90 -7.99
C ASN A 447 20.26 -1.52 -7.69
N PHE A 448 20.83 -0.85 -8.71
CA PHE A 448 21.48 0.44 -8.55
C PHE A 448 21.16 1.41 -9.69
N PRO A 449 21.29 2.73 -9.46
CA PRO A 449 21.03 3.76 -10.47
C PRO A 449 21.94 3.64 -11.70
N LEU A 450 21.37 3.75 -12.91
CA LEU A 450 22.13 3.79 -14.16
C LEU A 450 22.44 5.24 -14.54
N ALA A 451 23.30 5.87 -13.72
CA ALA A 451 23.56 7.30 -13.75
C ALA A 451 23.91 7.84 -15.15
N GLY A 452 23.17 8.85 -15.61
CA GLY A 452 23.38 9.50 -16.90
C GLY A 452 22.64 8.86 -18.08
N VAL A 453 22.08 7.64 -17.95
CA VAL A 453 21.35 6.99 -19.05
C VAL A 453 20.07 7.76 -19.40
N ALA A 454 19.31 8.20 -18.38
CA ALA A 454 18.07 8.96 -18.60
C ALA A 454 18.31 10.33 -19.25
N GLN A 455 19.44 10.97 -18.94
CA GLN A 455 19.85 12.27 -19.46
C GLN A 455 20.61 12.17 -20.79
N GLY A 456 20.85 10.95 -21.30
CA GLY A 456 21.61 10.70 -22.53
C GLY A 456 23.13 10.91 -22.40
N ALA A 457 23.63 11.14 -21.18
CA ALA A 457 25.05 11.29 -20.86
C ALA A 457 25.79 9.95 -20.84
N ALA A 458 25.07 8.85 -20.59
CA ALA A 458 25.55 7.48 -20.76
C ALA A 458 24.60 6.70 -21.68
N LEU A 459 25.10 5.60 -22.25
CA LEU A 459 24.30 4.69 -23.06
C LEU A 459 23.94 3.42 -22.31
N LEU A 460 22.87 2.77 -22.74
CA LEU A 460 22.47 1.43 -22.31
C LEU A 460 22.46 0.54 -23.55
N GLN A 461 23.26 -0.53 -23.57
CA GLN A 461 23.43 -1.37 -24.74
C GLN A 461 23.50 -2.85 -24.33
N ILE A 462 22.91 -3.73 -25.15
CA ILE A 462 23.07 -5.18 -24.99
C ILE A 462 24.48 -5.54 -25.47
N ASN A 463 25.23 -6.29 -24.65
CA ASN A 463 26.55 -6.79 -25.02
C ASN A 463 26.46 -7.77 -26.20
N ALA A 464 27.46 -7.76 -27.09
CA ALA A 464 27.47 -8.57 -28.31
C ALA A 464 27.32 -10.08 -28.04
N THR A 465 27.89 -10.60 -26.95
CA THR A 465 27.77 -12.00 -26.55
C THR A 465 26.34 -12.37 -26.22
N LEU A 466 25.63 -11.52 -25.46
CA LEU A 466 24.21 -11.71 -25.17
C LEU A 466 23.36 -11.52 -26.44
N ASP A 467 23.70 -10.53 -27.27
CA ASP A 467 22.98 -10.23 -28.51
C ASP A 467 22.98 -11.44 -29.47
N ALA A 468 24.10 -12.15 -29.55
CA ALA A 468 24.30 -13.35 -30.35
C ALA A 468 23.50 -14.58 -29.85
N LEU A 469 22.99 -14.57 -28.61
CA LEU A 469 22.11 -15.63 -28.10
C LEU A 469 20.68 -15.50 -28.62
N PHE A 470 20.28 -14.31 -29.10
CA PHE A 470 18.96 -14.10 -29.67
C PHE A 470 18.94 -14.46 -31.17
N PRO A 471 17.79 -14.97 -31.69
CA PRO A 471 17.60 -15.12 -33.13
C PRO A 471 17.82 -13.78 -33.86
N SER A 472 18.35 -13.84 -35.08
CA SER A 472 18.58 -12.64 -35.91
C SER A 472 17.29 -11.85 -36.22
N SER A 473 16.13 -12.51 -36.17
CA SER A 473 14.81 -11.90 -36.31
C SER A 473 14.30 -11.19 -35.04
N CYS A 474 14.97 -11.34 -33.91
CA CYS A 474 14.57 -10.75 -32.64
C CYS A 474 14.92 -9.25 -32.59
N THR A 475 13.90 -8.40 -32.49
CA THR A 475 14.10 -6.95 -32.42
C THR A 475 14.72 -6.52 -31.09
N GLU A 476 15.46 -5.40 -31.06
CA GLU A 476 16.03 -4.84 -29.82
C GLU A 476 14.94 -4.64 -28.74
N SER A 477 13.74 -4.21 -29.16
CA SER A 477 12.59 -4.04 -28.26
C SER A 477 12.21 -5.35 -27.57
N ARG A 478 12.14 -6.45 -28.33
CA ARG A 478 11.83 -7.78 -27.79
C ARG A 478 12.93 -8.30 -26.89
N LYS A 479 14.20 -8.02 -27.19
CA LYS A 479 15.34 -8.37 -26.32
C LYS A 479 15.21 -7.67 -24.96
N PHE A 480 14.99 -6.36 -24.93
CA PHE A 480 14.77 -5.63 -23.67
C PHE A 480 13.49 -6.05 -22.93
N GLN A 481 12.43 -6.41 -23.66
CA GLN A 481 11.23 -6.96 -23.04
C GLN A 481 11.56 -8.22 -22.24
N LEU A 482 12.20 -9.21 -22.89
CA LEU A 482 12.59 -10.45 -22.24
C LEU A 482 13.53 -10.14 -21.05
N LEU A 483 14.57 -9.35 -21.27
CA LEU A 483 15.53 -9.01 -20.22
C LEU A 483 14.87 -8.32 -19.02
N ALA A 484 13.80 -7.53 -19.21
CA ALA A 484 13.06 -6.93 -18.11
C ALA A 484 12.46 -7.99 -17.18
N HIS A 485 11.92 -9.09 -17.73
CA HIS A 485 11.43 -10.21 -16.92
C HIS A 485 12.53 -11.02 -16.23
N ALA A 486 13.78 -10.91 -16.69
CA ALA A 486 14.93 -11.63 -16.12
C ALA A 486 15.74 -10.81 -15.11
N VAL A 487 15.35 -9.56 -14.82
CA VAL A 487 16.02 -8.74 -13.79
C VAL A 487 15.68 -9.29 -12.40
N ILE A 488 16.72 -9.60 -11.64
CA ILE A 488 16.65 -9.97 -10.22
C ILE A 488 17.51 -9.02 -9.38
N PRO A 489 17.29 -8.97 -8.05
CA PRO A 489 18.23 -8.34 -7.14
C PRO A 489 19.61 -8.98 -7.20
N VAL A 490 20.65 -8.16 -7.37
CA VAL A 490 22.07 -8.55 -7.34
C VAL A 490 22.84 -7.69 -6.34
N PRO A 491 24.06 -8.07 -5.91
CA PRO A 491 24.86 -7.25 -5.02
C PRO A 491 25.01 -5.83 -5.57
N SER A 492 24.57 -4.83 -4.80
CA SER A 492 24.44 -3.46 -5.30
C SER A 492 24.94 -2.40 -4.31
N TYR A 493 24.93 -2.67 -3.01
CA TYR A 493 25.40 -1.73 -2.00
C TYR A 493 25.81 -2.47 -0.71
N ALA A 494 26.54 -1.76 0.15
CA ALA A 494 26.91 -2.24 1.48
C ALA A 494 25.72 -2.20 2.44
N ASP A 495 25.40 -3.33 3.04
CA ASP A 495 24.34 -3.45 4.04
C ASP A 495 24.92 -3.25 5.45
N ILE A 496 25.07 -1.97 5.82
CA ILE A 496 25.60 -1.57 7.14
C ILE A 496 24.65 -2.02 8.27
N ARG A 497 23.34 -2.08 8.00
CA ARG A 497 22.32 -2.45 8.99
C ARG A 497 22.47 -3.90 9.42
N GLU A 498 22.85 -4.78 8.51
CA GLU A 498 23.10 -6.19 8.85
C GLU A 498 24.28 -6.35 9.83
N THR A 499 25.33 -5.53 9.69
CA THR A 499 26.41 -5.49 10.68
C THR A 499 25.93 -4.95 12.03
N GLN A 500 25.04 -3.95 12.04
CA GLN A 500 24.46 -3.39 13.28
C GLN A 500 23.60 -4.40 14.06
N LYS A 501 23.00 -5.38 13.36
CA LYS A 501 22.24 -6.47 13.97
C LYS A 501 23.12 -7.62 14.49
N ALA A 502 24.42 -7.62 14.20
CA ALA A 502 25.31 -8.72 14.57
C ALA A 502 25.50 -8.83 16.09
N LEU A 503 25.60 -10.07 16.58
CA LEU A 503 25.87 -10.34 18.00
C LEU A 503 27.22 -9.72 18.40
N GLY A 504 27.23 -8.94 19.48
CA GLY A 504 28.43 -8.25 19.98
C GLY A 504 28.59 -6.82 19.44
N TYR A 505 27.75 -6.39 18.50
CA TYR A 505 27.78 -5.03 17.99
C TYR A 505 27.51 -3.99 19.09
N THR A 506 28.28 -2.91 19.07
CA THR A 506 28.10 -1.75 19.93
C THR A 506 28.53 -0.48 19.19
N ASP A 507 27.74 0.59 19.28
CA ASP A 507 28.08 1.89 18.66
C ASP A 507 29.42 2.46 19.13
N ALA A 508 29.85 2.12 20.34
CA ALA A 508 31.13 2.60 20.88
C ALA A 508 32.33 2.09 20.07
N TYR A 509 32.27 0.84 19.59
CA TYR A 509 33.39 0.18 18.93
C TYR A 509 33.14 -0.07 17.45
N HIS A 510 31.90 -0.35 17.04
CA HIS A 510 31.58 -0.94 15.75
C HIS A 510 30.85 0.02 14.79
N ARG A 511 30.64 1.27 15.21
CA ARG A 511 29.87 2.25 14.44
C ARG A 511 30.45 2.46 13.05
N ILE A 512 29.71 2.10 12.01
CA ILE A 512 30.05 2.35 10.61
C ILE A 512 29.07 3.40 10.10
N VAL A 513 29.61 4.40 9.40
CA VAL A 513 28.84 5.53 8.87
C VAL A 513 28.92 5.52 7.36
N SER A 514 27.80 5.82 6.71
CA SER A 514 27.82 6.19 5.29
C SER A 514 28.57 7.50 5.13
N LEU A 515 29.37 7.60 4.07
CA LEU A 515 30.05 8.82 3.65
C LEU A 515 29.34 9.50 2.47
N GLN A 516 28.20 8.97 2.03
CA GLN A 516 27.41 9.55 0.96
C GLN A 516 26.73 10.85 1.40
N ALA A 517 26.38 11.70 0.43
CA ALA A 517 25.67 12.95 0.70
C ALA A 517 24.28 12.66 1.32
N PRO A 518 23.78 13.51 2.25
CA PRO A 518 22.49 13.31 2.95
C PRO A 518 21.27 13.18 2.04
N ASP A 519 21.39 13.60 0.77
CA ASP A 519 20.30 13.67 -0.21
C ASP A 519 20.10 12.35 -0.98
N LEU A 520 21.01 11.38 -0.81
CA LEU A 520 20.89 10.02 -1.34
C LEU A 520 20.23 9.13 -0.29
N MET A 521 19.39 8.17 -0.71
CA MET A 521 18.75 7.25 0.24
C MET A 521 19.82 6.55 1.09
N GLU A 522 19.82 6.80 2.40
CA GLU A 522 20.80 6.24 3.36
C GLU A 522 20.89 4.70 3.31
N SER A 523 19.90 4.02 2.71
CA SER A 523 19.85 2.56 2.55
C SER A 523 20.78 1.98 1.48
N HIS A 524 21.28 2.75 0.51
CA HIS A 524 22.08 2.23 -0.63
C HIS A 524 23.55 2.70 -0.62
N SER A 525 24.20 2.58 0.53
CA SER A 525 25.56 3.09 0.74
C SER A 525 26.60 2.26 -0.03
N VAL A 526 27.42 2.92 -0.86
CA VAL A 526 28.66 2.34 -1.43
C VAL A 526 29.92 3.00 -0.87
N ASP A 527 29.80 4.20 -0.30
CA ASP A 527 30.87 4.90 0.42
C ASP A 527 30.62 4.84 1.93
N PHE A 528 31.56 4.31 2.70
CA PHE A 528 31.42 4.21 4.15
C PHE A 528 32.78 4.16 4.84
N ALA A 529 32.77 4.38 6.15
CA ALA A 529 33.96 4.25 6.97
C ALA A 529 33.60 3.83 8.38
N LEU A 530 34.60 3.33 9.08
CA LEU A 530 34.55 3.19 10.52
C LEU A 530 34.51 4.56 11.23
N ASP A 531 33.56 4.73 12.14
CA ASP A 531 33.43 5.87 13.07
C ASP A 531 33.51 5.46 14.55
N GLY A 532 33.74 4.17 14.84
CA GLY A 532 33.92 3.64 16.19
C GLY A 532 35.20 4.12 16.89
N GLY A 533 35.22 4.04 18.22
CA GLY A 533 36.28 4.58 19.06
C GLY A 533 37.59 3.78 19.09
N MET A 534 37.63 2.58 18.51
CA MET A 534 38.80 1.69 18.57
C MET A 534 38.98 0.90 17.26
N LEU A 535 40.24 0.61 16.91
CA LEU A 535 40.62 -0.45 15.97
C LEU A 535 40.75 -1.77 16.74
N GLY A 536 40.46 -2.88 16.10
CA GLY A 536 40.25 -4.18 16.70
C GLY A 536 38.77 -4.59 16.69
N ASP A 537 38.50 -5.77 17.23
CA ASP A 537 37.16 -6.41 17.32
C ASP A 537 36.53 -6.82 15.97
N ASP A 538 37.33 -6.76 14.90
CA ASP A 538 37.10 -7.37 13.58
C ASP A 538 35.68 -7.26 13.03
N ARG A 539 35.40 -6.21 12.27
CA ARG A 539 34.07 -5.98 11.67
C ARG A 539 34.05 -6.29 10.20
N CYS A 540 32.91 -6.74 9.72
CA CYS A 540 32.63 -6.91 8.31
C CYS A 540 31.39 -6.12 7.90
N VAL A 541 31.38 -5.64 6.66
CA VAL A 541 30.16 -5.20 5.98
C VAL A 541 29.99 -6.06 4.74
N ARG A 542 28.84 -6.72 4.64
CA ARG A 542 28.47 -7.52 3.48
C ARG A 542 27.58 -6.71 2.54
N ALA A 543 27.49 -7.13 1.28
CA ALA A 543 26.50 -6.60 0.37
C ALA A 543 25.07 -6.99 0.78
N ASN A 544 24.10 -6.23 0.29
CA ASN A 544 22.67 -6.46 0.47
C ASN A 544 22.23 -7.84 -0.04
N MET A 545 22.74 -8.25 -1.21
CA MET A 545 22.44 -9.53 -1.85
C MET A 545 23.69 -10.39 -2.01
N PRO A 546 23.55 -11.73 -2.08
CA PRO A 546 24.64 -12.62 -2.49
C PRO A 546 24.79 -12.61 -4.01
N PHE A 547 25.93 -13.09 -4.52
CA PHE A 547 26.01 -13.45 -5.94
C PHE A 547 24.99 -14.54 -6.27
N PRO A 548 24.17 -14.38 -7.33
CA PRO A 548 23.31 -15.45 -7.80
C PRO A 548 24.15 -16.66 -8.25
N MET A 549 23.65 -17.86 -7.97
CA MET A 549 24.35 -19.12 -8.30
C MET A 549 23.92 -19.70 -9.65
N THR A 550 23.12 -18.95 -10.40
CA THR A 550 22.59 -19.29 -11.72
C THR A 550 22.85 -18.14 -12.68
N PHE A 551 22.64 -18.38 -13.98
CA PHE A 551 22.61 -17.28 -14.95
C PHE A 551 21.62 -16.20 -14.52
N HIS A 552 22.07 -14.95 -14.59
CA HIS A 552 21.28 -13.78 -14.25
C HIS A 552 21.69 -12.59 -15.13
N VAL A 553 20.81 -11.61 -15.24
CA VAL A 553 21.11 -10.36 -15.93
C VAL A 553 22.10 -9.55 -15.08
N ALA A 554 23.18 -9.09 -15.70
CA ALA A 554 24.12 -8.15 -15.11
C ALA A 554 24.26 -6.90 -15.98
N VAL A 555 24.48 -5.77 -15.33
CA VAL A 555 24.72 -4.48 -15.98
C VAL A 555 26.01 -3.88 -15.45
N TYR A 556 26.99 -3.70 -16.33
CA TYR A 556 28.30 -3.16 -15.98
C TYR A 556 28.59 -1.88 -16.76
N LYS A 557 29.05 -0.84 -16.08
CA LYS A 557 29.50 0.39 -16.72
C LYS A 557 30.91 0.20 -17.27
N ARG A 558 31.14 0.66 -18.50
CA ARG A 558 32.46 0.77 -19.11
C ARG A 558 32.72 2.14 -19.70
N ASN A 559 33.99 2.51 -19.74
CA ASN A 559 34.43 3.66 -20.51
C ASN A 559 34.42 3.36 -22.02
N PRO A 560 34.33 4.38 -22.89
CA PRO A 560 34.52 4.20 -24.33
C PRO A 560 35.93 3.69 -24.63
N THR A 561 36.03 2.65 -25.45
CA THR A 561 37.31 2.17 -26.00
C THR A 561 37.85 3.14 -27.05
N GLU A 562 39.10 2.94 -27.48
CA GLU A 562 39.64 3.72 -28.60
C GLU A 562 38.89 3.45 -29.91
N GLU A 563 38.36 2.23 -30.08
CA GLU A 563 37.50 1.88 -31.23
C GLU A 563 36.14 2.58 -31.16
N ASP A 564 35.52 2.64 -29.98
CA ASP A 564 34.28 3.40 -29.77
C ASP A 564 34.50 4.87 -30.16
N LYS A 565 35.59 5.48 -29.69
CA LYS A 565 35.94 6.87 -30.02
C LYS A 565 36.16 7.06 -31.52
N ALA A 566 36.81 6.10 -32.18
CA ALA A 566 37.00 6.12 -33.63
C ALA A 566 35.66 6.03 -34.41
N GLN A 567 34.66 5.36 -33.83
CA GLN A 567 33.28 5.29 -34.36
C GLN A 567 32.41 6.48 -33.93
N GLY A 568 32.98 7.50 -33.28
CA GLY A 568 32.28 8.71 -32.83
C GLY A 568 31.54 8.58 -31.50
N GLN A 569 31.72 7.47 -30.79
CA GLN A 569 31.14 7.23 -29.47
C GLN A 569 32.06 7.75 -28.37
N THR A 570 31.67 8.84 -27.71
CA THR A 570 32.45 9.46 -26.62
C THR A 570 31.84 9.28 -25.24
N ARG A 571 30.65 8.67 -25.17
CA ARG A 571 29.87 8.51 -23.93
C ARG A 571 30.12 7.15 -23.26
N PRO A 572 30.19 7.08 -21.92
CA PRO A 572 30.25 5.80 -21.22
C PRO A 572 29.03 4.94 -21.52
N VAL A 573 29.19 3.62 -21.43
CA VAL A 573 28.16 2.63 -21.78
C VAL A 573 27.92 1.72 -20.59
N PHE A 574 26.65 1.55 -20.21
CA PHE A 574 26.20 0.43 -19.40
C PHE A 574 25.87 -0.74 -20.33
N GLN A 575 26.64 -1.80 -20.23
CA GLN A 575 26.44 -3.02 -20.99
C GLN A 575 25.54 -3.97 -20.20
N VAL A 576 24.46 -4.41 -20.84
CA VAL A 576 23.55 -5.44 -20.35
C VAL A 576 24.02 -6.78 -20.90
N GLY A 577 24.28 -7.73 -20.02
CA GLY A 577 24.62 -9.10 -20.38
C GLY A 577 23.96 -10.11 -19.45
N VAL A 578 24.24 -11.38 -19.69
CA VAL A 578 23.91 -12.47 -18.78
C VAL A 578 25.23 -13.06 -18.31
N VAL A 579 25.34 -13.36 -17.03
CA VAL A 579 26.55 -13.92 -16.41
C VAL A 579 26.17 -15.03 -15.42
N PRO A 580 27.00 -16.05 -15.23
CA PRO A 580 26.78 -17.06 -14.19
C PRO A 580 27.45 -16.70 -12.86
N GLY A 581 28.48 -15.83 -12.89
CA GLY A 581 29.24 -15.36 -11.73
C GLY A 581 29.08 -13.86 -11.49
N GLY A 582 30.01 -13.27 -10.73
CA GLY A 582 30.00 -11.83 -10.47
C GLY A 582 31.29 -11.33 -9.82
N TYR A 583 31.47 -10.01 -9.79
CA TYR A 583 32.69 -9.36 -9.33
C TYR A 583 32.38 -8.01 -8.69
N PHE A 584 33.17 -7.61 -7.69
CA PHE A 584 33.10 -6.30 -7.07
C PHE A 584 34.50 -5.81 -6.67
N GLU A 585 34.64 -4.49 -6.58
CA GLU A 585 35.88 -3.82 -6.18
C GLU A 585 35.70 -3.00 -4.90
N LEU A 586 36.77 -2.96 -4.12
CA LEU A 586 36.95 -2.12 -2.95
C LEU A 586 38.09 -1.13 -3.24
N SER A 587 37.78 0.16 -3.20
CA SER A 587 38.76 1.24 -3.23
C SER A 587 38.94 1.85 -1.84
N LEU A 588 40.20 2.05 -1.43
CA LEU A 588 40.52 2.61 -0.11
C LEU A 588 41.11 4.02 -0.26
N SER A 589 40.71 4.96 0.59
CA SER A 589 41.28 6.32 0.63
C SER A 589 41.45 6.83 2.06
N LYS A 590 42.34 7.81 2.26
CA LYS A 590 42.55 8.40 3.60
C LYS A 590 41.37 9.30 3.96
N ARG A 591 40.70 9.03 5.08
CA ARG A 591 39.57 9.83 5.57
C ARG A 591 40.05 11.20 6.10
N GLN A 592 39.55 12.29 5.51
CA GLN A 592 39.99 13.66 5.86
C GLN A 592 39.32 14.21 7.14
N ASN A 593 38.04 13.91 7.36
CA ASN A 593 37.25 14.43 8.49
C ASN A 593 36.81 13.30 9.42
N ARG A 594 37.49 13.14 10.55
CA ARG A 594 37.12 12.21 11.63
C ARG A 594 36.51 13.00 12.79
N HIS A 595 35.36 12.56 13.30
CA HIS A 595 34.90 12.98 14.62
C HIS A 595 35.85 12.37 15.66
N VAL A 596 36.81 13.16 16.14
CA VAL A 596 37.85 12.70 17.07
C VAL A 596 37.22 12.37 18.42
N ARG A 597 37.05 11.09 18.74
CA ARG A 597 36.87 10.59 20.12
C ARG A 597 38.14 9.81 20.54
N ALA A 598 39.14 10.53 21.05
CA ALA A 598 40.30 10.06 21.85
C ALA A 598 41.23 8.96 21.25
N PRO A 599 42.48 8.78 21.78
CA PRO A 599 43.57 8.11 21.07
C PRO A 599 43.58 6.57 21.19
N SER A 600 44.15 5.93 20.17
CA SER A 600 44.58 4.53 20.11
C SER A 600 45.26 4.10 21.42
N MET A 601 44.57 3.22 22.17
CA MET A 601 45.21 2.35 23.15
C MET A 601 45.34 0.99 22.46
N PHE A 602 46.59 0.55 22.33
CA PHE A 602 47.09 -0.63 21.61
C PHE A 602 47.31 -0.41 20.10
N GLY A 603 48.60 -0.45 19.72
CA GLY A 603 49.09 -0.33 18.35
C GLY A 603 48.84 -1.58 17.53
N GLN A 604 47.56 -1.91 17.28
CA GLN A 604 47.23 -2.84 16.21
C GLN A 604 47.34 -2.12 14.87
N ASP A 605 48.04 -2.76 13.94
CA ASP A 605 48.16 -2.27 12.58
C ASP A 605 46.78 -2.27 11.91
N SER A 606 46.45 -1.17 11.23
CA SER A 606 45.20 -1.07 10.47
C SER A 606 45.13 -2.19 9.44
N MET A 607 44.02 -2.93 9.42
CA MET A 607 43.81 -4.04 8.52
C MET A 607 42.49 -3.85 7.76
N THR A 608 42.50 -4.19 6.48
CA THR A 608 41.31 -4.20 5.63
C THR A 608 41.40 -5.42 4.77
N SER A 609 40.28 -6.11 4.60
CA SER A 609 40.20 -7.34 3.84
C SER A 609 39.00 -7.31 2.91
N ILE A 610 39.07 -8.11 1.85
CA ILE A 610 37.98 -8.28 0.87
C ILE A 610 37.72 -9.78 0.70
N GLY A 611 36.48 -10.17 0.52
CA GLY A 611 36.16 -11.58 0.40
C GLY A 611 34.69 -11.92 0.26
N LEU A 612 34.40 -13.18 0.57
CA LEU A 612 33.10 -13.82 0.43
C LEU A 612 32.71 -14.47 1.74
N VAL A 613 31.47 -14.23 2.19
CA VAL A 613 30.90 -14.86 3.39
C VAL A 613 29.51 -15.40 3.11
N ASN A 614 29.03 -16.34 3.91
CA ASN A 614 27.63 -16.77 3.84
C ASN A 614 26.75 -15.96 4.80
N SER A 615 25.42 -16.15 4.70
CA SER A 615 24.45 -15.46 5.55
C SER A 615 24.58 -15.70 7.06
N LYS A 616 25.32 -16.74 7.48
CA LYS A 616 25.53 -17.09 8.90
C LYS A 616 26.89 -16.65 9.44
N PHE A 617 27.67 -15.93 8.64
CA PHE A 617 28.99 -15.47 9.06
C PHE A 617 28.86 -14.38 10.13
N PRO A 618 29.64 -14.44 11.22
CA PRO A 618 29.60 -13.40 12.26
C PRO A 618 30.27 -12.12 11.73
N LEU A 619 29.47 -11.08 11.50
CA LEU A 619 29.95 -9.79 10.98
C LEU A 619 30.72 -8.94 12.00
N VAL A 620 30.83 -9.41 13.25
CA VAL A 620 31.59 -8.82 14.35
C VAL A 620 32.47 -9.91 14.97
N GLY A 621 33.69 -9.56 15.36
CA GLY A 621 34.70 -10.46 15.91
C GLY A 621 35.40 -11.35 14.88
N LYS A 622 35.17 -11.16 13.57
CA LYS A 622 35.86 -11.91 12.49
C LYS A 622 36.01 -11.12 11.19
N GLN A 623 37.04 -11.47 10.43
CA GLN A 623 37.30 -11.01 9.06
C GLN A 623 36.94 -12.09 8.02
N PRO A 624 36.64 -11.72 6.76
CA PRO A 624 36.46 -12.68 5.68
C PRO A 624 37.67 -13.62 5.58
N GLY A 625 37.43 -14.92 5.46
CA GLY A 625 38.47 -15.95 5.44
C GLY A 625 38.76 -16.62 6.79
N TRP A 626 38.31 -16.05 7.92
CA TRP A 626 38.51 -16.62 9.27
C TRP A 626 37.42 -17.60 9.73
N THR A 627 36.67 -18.14 8.78
CA THR A 627 35.92 -19.38 8.96
C THR A 627 36.15 -20.31 7.77
N ARG A 628 35.91 -21.61 7.98
CA ARG A 628 35.83 -22.60 6.88
C ARG A 628 34.71 -22.32 5.86
N ARG A 629 33.84 -21.33 6.14
CA ARG A 629 32.74 -20.93 5.27
C ARG A 629 32.87 -19.46 4.87
N SER A 630 34.10 -19.03 4.64
CA SER A 630 34.43 -17.70 4.16
C SER A 630 35.76 -17.74 3.43
N TYR A 631 35.95 -16.83 2.50
CA TYR A 631 37.15 -16.67 1.68
C TYR A 631 37.59 -15.22 1.82
N GLY A 632 38.87 -14.94 2.03
CA GLY A 632 39.31 -13.56 2.21
C GLY A 632 40.76 -13.32 1.82
N TYR A 633 40.99 -12.15 1.24
CA TYR A 633 42.31 -11.61 0.93
C TYR A 633 42.57 -10.38 1.80
N HIS A 634 43.68 -10.41 2.52
CA HIS A 634 43.99 -9.49 3.62
C HIS A 634 45.07 -8.50 3.22
N GLY A 635 44.86 -7.22 3.50
CA GLY A 635 45.73 -6.14 3.03
C GLY A 635 46.96 -5.88 3.88
N ASP A 636 46.97 -6.32 5.14
CA ASP A 636 48.08 -6.17 6.09
C ASP A 636 49.24 -7.12 5.80
N ASP A 637 48.96 -8.32 5.29
CA ASP A 637 49.98 -9.34 5.02
C ASP A 637 49.99 -9.89 3.59
N GLY A 638 48.99 -9.52 2.77
CA GLY A 638 48.85 -9.99 1.39
C GLY A 638 48.45 -11.47 1.29
N ARG A 639 47.96 -12.08 2.38
CA ARG A 639 47.63 -13.49 2.43
C ARG A 639 46.17 -13.76 2.12
N TYR A 640 45.93 -14.98 1.65
CA TYR A 640 44.62 -15.57 1.50
C TYR A 640 44.28 -16.44 2.72
N TYR A 641 43.04 -16.30 3.21
CA TYR A 641 42.50 -17.01 4.35
C TYR A 641 41.22 -17.75 3.96
N HIS A 642 41.14 -19.01 4.40
CA HIS A 642 39.97 -19.87 4.33
C HIS A 642 40.09 -20.97 5.39
N GLY A 643 39.66 -20.68 6.62
CA GLY A 643 39.98 -21.55 7.76
C GLY A 643 39.55 -20.96 9.09
N THR A 644 39.99 -21.53 10.20
CA THR A 644 39.80 -20.90 11.53
C THR A 644 40.69 -19.66 11.70
N PRO A 645 40.38 -18.72 12.62
CA PRO A 645 41.22 -17.52 12.84
C PRO A 645 42.66 -17.82 13.26
N PHE A 646 42.95 -19.05 13.70
CA PHE A 646 44.26 -19.51 14.15
C PHE A 646 45.07 -20.22 13.07
N GLU A 647 44.48 -20.44 11.90
CA GLU A 647 45.20 -21.00 10.74
C GLU A 647 46.05 -19.89 10.10
N GLN A 648 47.33 -20.17 9.89
CA GLN A 648 48.21 -19.23 9.18
C GLN A 648 47.73 -19.09 7.74
N GLY A 649 47.46 -17.85 7.30
CA GLY A 649 47.06 -17.55 5.92
C GLY A 649 48.12 -18.01 4.92
N ARG A 650 47.71 -18.23 3.67
CA ARG A 650 48.62 -18.63 2.59
C ARG A 650 49.17 -17.40 1.87
N PRO A 651 50.48 -17.34 1.53
CA PRO A 651 50.99 -16.32 0.62
C PRO A 651 50.16 -16.31 -0.67
N PHE A 652 49.69 -15.14 -1.09
CA PHE A 652 48.74 -15.08 -2.22
C PHE A 652 48.98 -13.88 -3.12
N GLY A 653 48.97 -12.67 -2.57
CA GLY A 653 49.15 -11.43 -3.33
C GLY A 653 49.97 -10.38 -2.59
N PRO A 654 50.13 -9.19 -3.18
CA PRO A 654 50.79 -8.07 -2.51
C PRO A 654 49.98 -7.56 -1.30
N MET A 655 50.59 -6.81 -0.40
CA MET A 655 49.84 -6.05 0.61
C MET A 655 49.10 -4.88 -0.05
N PHE A 656 47.99 -4.43 0.54
CA PHE A 656 47.24 -3.25 0.06
C PHE A 656 46.79 -2.35 1.21
N LYS A 657 46.77 -1.04 0.94
CA LYS A 657 46.39 0.04 1.87
C LYS A 657 45.69 1.16 1.10
N ALA A 658 45.31 2.25 1.78
CA ALA A 658 44.77 3.45 1.16
C ALA A 658 45.53 3.89 -0.11
N GLY A 659 44.80 4.21 -1.17
CA GLY A 659 45.31 4.50 -2.51
C GLY A 659 45.32 3.30 -3.47
N ARG A 660 44.83 2.13 -3.03
CA ARG A 660 44.69 0.93 -3.86
C ARG A 660 43.22 0.56 -4.06
N THR A 661 42.96 -0.13 -5.16
CA THR A 661 41.71 -0.81 -5.46
C THR A 661 41.96 -2.30 -5.53
N VAL A 662 41.19 -3.10 -4.81
CA VAL A 662 41.26 -4.57 -4.84
C VAL A 662 39.91 -5.14 -5.19
N GLY A 663 39.87 -6.23 -5.94
CA GLY A 663 38.63 -6.87 -6.35
C GLY A 663 38.50 -8.29 -5.85
N CYS A 664 37.26 -8.76 -5.79
CA CYS A 664 36.92 -10.14 -5.48
C CYS A 664 35.74 -10.55 -6.34
N GLY A 665 35.78 -11.76 -6.88
CA GLY A 665 34.70 -12.28 -7.69
C GLY A 665 34.56 -13.79 -7.59
N ILE A 666 33.46 -14.26 -8.15
CA ILE A 666 33.13 -15.67 -8.31
C ILE A 666 32.93 -15.93 -9.79
N ARG A 667 33.59 -16.98 -10.29
CA ARG A 667 33.28 -17.60 -11.57
C ARG A 667 32.57 -18.92 -11.33
N ILE A 668 31.60 -19.22 -12.18
CA ILE A 668 30.87 -20.48 -12.12
C ILE A 668 31.04 -21.14 -13.49
N ASN A 669 31.58 -22.35 -13.51
CA ASN A 669 31.60 -23.17 -14.72
C ASN A 669 30.18 -23.74 -14.92
N PRO A 670 29.39 -23.27 -15.90
CA PRO A 670 28.00 -23.66 -16.02
C PRO A 670 27.82 -25.12 -16.47
N ARG A 671 28.88 -25.74 -17.01
CA ARG A 671 28.86 -27.15 -17.47
C ARG A 671 29.12 -28.13 -16.33
N THR A 672 30.02 -27.79 -15.40
CA THR A 672 30.40 -28.68 -14.30
C THR A 672 29.76 -28.30 -12.97
N GLY A 673 29.23 -27.07 -12.85
CA GLY A 673 28.75 -26.49 -11.60
C GLY A 673 29.87 -26.10 -10.63
N SER A 674 31.14 -26.19 -11.05
CA SER A 674 32.29 -25.83 -10.22
C SER A 674 32.38 -24.31 -10.06
N ILE A 675 32.69 -23.86 -8.86
CA ILE A 675 32.71 -22.44 -8.49
C ILE A 675 34.10 -22.07 -8.03
N PHE A 676 34.62 -20.92 -8.48
CA PHE A 676 35.94 -20.44 -8.14
C PHE A 676 35.90 -18.98 -7.69
N ALA A 677 36.48 -18.70 -6.53
CA ALA A 677 36.77 -17.34 -6.10
C ALA A 677 38.10 -16.89 -6.70
N PHE A 678 38.19 -15.62 -7.03
CA PHE A 678 39.43 -14.98 -7.48
C PHE A 678 39.49 -13.55 -6.95
N PHE A 679 40.69 -12.98 -6.98
CA PHE A 679 40.95 -11.64 -6.47
C PHE A 679 41.85 -10.86 -7.42
N THR A 680 41.70 -9.54 -7.40
CA THR A 680 42.51 -8.62 -8.19
C THR A 680 43.15 -7.58 -7.28
N ASN A 681 44.29 -7.04 -7.70
CA ASN A 681 44.91 -5.89 -7.04
C ASN A 681 45.32 -4.88 -8.11
N ASN A 682 44.76 -3.68 -8.01
CA ASN A 682 45.09 -2.53 -8.84
C ASN A 682 45.01 -2.80 -10.35
N GLY A 683 43.97 -3.53 -10.77
CA GLY A 683 43.71 -3.87 -12.17
C GLY A 683 44.45 -5.12 -12.67
N GLU A 684 45.09 -5.89 -11.79
CA GLU A 684 45.75 -7.14 -12.16
C GLU A 684 45.15 -8.33 -11.40
N LEU A 685 44.89 -9.44 -12.11
CA LEU A 685 44.49 -10.70 -11.50
C LEU A 685 45.61 -11.24 -10.62
N ILE A 686 45.31 -11.53 -9.35
CA ILE A 686 46.28 -12.12 -8.42
C ILE A 686 46.38 -13.61 -8.71
N SER A 687 47.60 -14.10 -8.92
CA SER A 687 47.89 -15.52 -9.03
C SER A 687 48.88 -15.94 -7.94
N GLY A 688 48.40 -16.73 -6.98
CA GLY A 688 49.25 -17.35 -5.95
C GLY A 688 49.96 -18.61 -6.45
N GLU A 689 50.63 -19.32 -5.54
CA GLU A 689 51.28 -20.61 -5.82
C GLU A 689 50.30 -21.68 -6.32
N ASP A 690 49.08 -21.69 -5.76
CA ASP A 690 48.00 -22.60 -6.14
C ASP A 690 47.18 -22.10 -7.35
N GLY A 691 47.62 -21.00 -8.00
CA GLY A 691 46.93 -20.34 -9.11
C GLY A 691 46.04 -19.16 -8.69
N ALA A 692 45.31 -18.60 -9.66
CA ALA A 692 44.43 -17.44 -9.47
C ALA A 692 42.99 -17.79 -9.03
N TYR A 693 42.60 -19.05 -9.20
CA TYR A 693 41.22 -19.52 -9.03
C TYR A 693 41.13 -20.53 -7.89
N LEU A 694 40.38 -20.17 -6.85
CA LEU A 694 40.28 -20.92 -5.61
C LEU A 694 38.92 -21.60 -5.55
N GLU A 695 38.89 -22.93 -5.54
CA GLU A 695 37.63 -23.69 -5.55
C GLU A 695 36.76 -23.37 -4.32
N CYS A 696 35.47 -23.14 -4.55
CA CYS A 696 34.49 -22.73 -3.55
C CYS A 696 33.34 -23.73 -3.45
N GLU A 697 32.78 -23.87 -2.25
CA GLU A 697 31.53 -24.62 -2.08
C GLU A 697 30.34 -23.92 -2.77
N HIS A 698 29.39 -24.72 -3.26
CA HIS A 698 28.13 -24.22 -3.83
C HIS A 698 27.21 -23.64 -2.75
N ARG A 699 27.32 -22.33 -2.50
CA ARG A 699 26.54 -21.59 -1.50
C ARG A 699 26.27 -20.15 -1.98
N ASN A 700 25.27 -19.53 -1.38
CA ASN A 700 25.02 -18.10 -1.55
C ASN A 700 26.15 -17.30 -0.87
N TRP A 701 27.01 -16.72 -1.68
CA TRP A 701 28.18 -15.97 -1.26
C TRP A 701 27.92 -14.47 -1.33
N TYR A 702 28.03 -13.78 -0.20
CA TYR A 702 27.92 -12.34 -0.11
C TYR A 702 29.30 -11.69 -0.30
N PRO A 703 29.44 -10.76 -1.25
CA PRO A 703 30.54 -9.79 -1.28
C PRO A 703 30.70 -9.14 0.09
N THR A 704 31.91 -9.17 0.64
CA THR A 704 32.15 -8.68 2.01
C THR A 704 33.48 -7.98 2.10
N VAL A 705 33.50 -6.89 2.85
CA VAL A 705 34.73 -6.22 3.24
C VAL A 705 34.90 -6.25 4.74
N GLY A 706 36.12 -6.54 5.16
CA GLY A 706 36.55 -6.48 6.54
C GLY A 706 37.15 -5.12 6.85
N LEU A 707 36.71 -4.53 7.95
CA LEU A 707 37.00 -3.17 8.39
C LEU A 707 37.71 -3.22 9.74
N ASP A 708 39.03 -3.07 9.70
CA ASP A 708 39.82 -2.68 10.85
C ASP A 708 40.78 -1.52 10.51
N SER A 709 40.21 -0.53 9.83
CA SER A 709 40.88 0.71 9.44
C SER A 709 39.91 1.89 9.56
N TYR A 710 40.46 3.09 9.75
CA TYR A 710 39.71 4.35 9.66
C TYR A 710 39.69 4.95 8.25
N ASP A 711 40.28 4.27 7.28
CA ASP A 711 40.22 4.67 5.88
C ASP A 711 38.76 4.72 5.40
N ALA A 712 38.51 5.57 4.40
CA ALA A 712 37.25 5.62 3.70
C ALA A 712 37.24 4.53 2.62
N LEU A 713 36.17 3.74 2.59
CA LEU A 713 35.98 2.64 1.67
C LEU A 713 34.90 3.00 0.65
N HIS A 714 35.15 2.63 -0.61
CA HIS A 714 34.20 2.74 -1.71
C HIS A 714 34.04 1.38 -2.37
N LEU A 715 32.80 0.89 -2.49
CA LEU A 715 32.47 -0.35 -3.20
C LEU A 715 31.96 -0.07 -4.61
N ASN A 716 32.45 -0.82 -5.58
CA ASN A 716 31.94 -0.82 -6.95
C ASN A 716 31.49 -2.24 -7.32
N PHE A 717 30.19 -2.40 -7.59
CA PHE A 717 29.57 -3.64 -8.08
C PHE A 717 29.30 -3.61 -9.59
N GLY A 718 29.75 -2.55 -10.29
CA GLY A 718 29.48 -2.33 -11.71
C GLY A 718 28.84 -0.98 -12.03
N GLN A 719 28.54 -0.17 -11.00
CA GLN A 719 28.04 1.20 -11.15
C GLN A 719 29.07 2.11 -11.83
N GLU A 720 30.35 1.78 -11.67
CA GLU A 720 31.49 2.48 -12.21
C GLU A 720 32.37 1.52 -13.03
N PRO A 721 33.16 2.00 -14.01
CA PRO A 721 34.13 1.17 -14.68
C PRO A 721 35.10 0.54 -13.68
N PHE A 722 35.25 -0.79 -13.73
CA PHE A 722 36.20 -1.52 -12.91
C PHE A 722 37.65 -1.13 -13.26
N VAL A 723 38.52 -1.12 -12.26
CA VAL A 723 39.96 -0.94 -12.45
C VAL A 723 40.55 -2.16 -13.15
N TYR A 724 40.06 -3.37 -12.84
CA TYR A 724 40.33 -4.55 -13.67
C TYR A 724 39.40 -4.51 -14.90
N SER A 725 39.86 -3.89 -15.98
CA SER A 725 39.03 -3.58 -17.16
C SER A 725 38.46 -4.82 -17.86
N ASP A 726 39.21 -5.91 -17.86
CA ASP A 726 38.92 -7.08 -18.70
C ASP A 726 37.77 -7.93 -18.12
N ILE A 727 37.44 -7.75 -16.83
CA ILE A 727 36.46 -8.60 -16.13
C ILE A 727 35.06 -8.57 -16.75
N THR A 728 34.68 -7.43 -17.32
CA THR A 728 33.34 -7.26 -17.90
C THR A 728 33.18 -8.18 -19.11
N ASP A 729 34.17 -8.17 -20.01
CA ASP A 729 34.18 -9.01 -21.20
C ASP A 729 34.38 -10.48 -20.81
N GLU A 730 35.30 -10.77 -19.88
CA GLU A 730 35.53 -12.12 -19.37
C GLU A 730 34.25 -12.77 -18.80
N LEU A 731 33.48 -12.05 -17.97
CA LEU A 731 32.23 -12.57 -17.38
C LEU A 731 31.15 -12.76 -18.44
N PHE A 732 31.02 -11.85 -19.41
CA PHE A 732 30.05 -12.00 -20.50
C PHE A 732 30.41 -13.17 -21.43
N GLU A 733 31.70 -13.39 -21.70
CA GLU A 733 32.19 -14.50 -22.53
C GLU A 733 31.94 -15.88 -21.91
N GLU A 734 31.72 -16.00 -20.60
CA GLU A 734 31.35 -17.27 -19.96
C GLU A 734 30.02 -17.83 -20.49
N CYS A 735 29.16 -16.97 -21.05
CA CYS A 735 27.91 -17.35 -21.70
C CYS A 735 28.04 -17.64 -23.20
N SER A 736 29.21 -17.42 -23.80
CA SER A 736 29.44 -17.64 -25.24
C SER A 736 29.17 -19.10 -25.63
N GLY A 737 28.28 -19.29 -26.62
CA GLY A 737 27.89 -20.63 -27.09
C GLY A 737 27.03 -21.43 -26.10
N MET A 738 26.52 -20.80 -25.03
CA MET A 738 25.69 -21.45 -24.00
C MET A 738 24.18 -21.22 -24.19
N ALA A 739 23.73 -20.88 -25.40
CA ALA A 739 22.34 -20.47 -25.66
C ALA A 739 21.28 -21.42 -25.07
N ASN A 740 21.51 -22.74 -25.17
CA ASN A 740 20.60 -23.73 -24.58
C ASN A 740 20.58 -23.66 -23.05
N ALA A 741 21.75 -23.66 -22.40
CA ALA A 741 21.86 -23.61 -20.95
C ALA A 741 21.31 -22.31 -20.38
N VAL A 742 21.62 -21.17 -21.00
CA VAL A 742 21.05 -19.86 -20.63
C VAL A 742 19.54 -19.88 -20.78
N SER A 743 19.01 -20.40 -21.89
CA SER A 743 17.56 -20.48 -22.09
C SER A 743 16.84 -21.39 -21.09
N GLU A 744 17.50 -22.44 -20.60
CA GLU A 744 16.93 -23.40 -19.64
C GLU A 744 17.04 -22.92 -18.18
N GLN A 745 18.10 -22.18 -17.84
CA GLN A 745 18.44 -21.86 -16.45
C GLN A 745 18.21 -20.40 -16.06
N LEU A 746 18.15 -19.47 -17.03
CA LEU A 746 17.83 -18.07 -16.74
C LEU A 746 16.41 -17.99 -16.19
N GLN A 747 16.28 -17.42 -14.99
CA GLN A 747 15.00 -17.29 -14.32
C GLN A 747 14.21 -16.12 -14.90
N TRP A 748 12.91 -16.33 -15.09
CA TRP A 748 11.99 -15.32 -15.61
C TRP A 748 10.90 -15.08 -14.58
N TYR A 749 10.63 -13.82 -14.28
CA TYR A 749 9.68 -13.41 -13.26
C TYR A 749 8.55 -12.60 -13.89
N ASP A 750 7.36 -12.78 -13.33
CA ASP A 750 6.27 -11.84 -13.59
C ASP A 750 6.65 -10.48 -12.99
N ILE A 751 6.51 -9.43 -13.79
CA ILE A 751 6.80 -8.07 -13.34
C ILE A 751 5.62 -7.62 -12.49
N SER A 752 5.83 -7.46 -11.18
CA SER A 752 4.84 -6.95 -10.24
C SER A 752 4.92 -5.42 -10.16
N ASP A 753 3.78 -4.75 -9.95
CA ASP A 753 3.76 -3.29 -9.78
C ASP A 753 4.43 -2.84 -8.46
N SER A 754 4.72 -3.77 -7.54
CA SER A 754 5.35 -3.53 -6.23
C SER A 754 6.88 -3.68 -6.22
N ASP A 755 7.52 -4.00 -7.35
CA ASP A 755 8.97 -4.28 -7.44
C ASP A 755 9.88 -3.05 -7.18
N GLY A 756 9.33 -1.96 -6.61
CA GLY A 756 10.04 -0.76 -6.16
C GLY A 756 9.54 -0.19 -4.82
N GLU A 757 8.65 -0.88 -4.09
CA GLU A 757 8.35 -0.58 -2.70
C GLU A 757 9.22 -1.49 -1.83
N SER A 758 10.14 -0.93 -1.04
CA SER A 758 11.00 -1.67 -0.12
C SER A 758 10.13 -2.55 0.79
N SER A 759 10.15 -3.87 0.57
CA SER A 759 9.59 -4.87 1.47
C SER A 759 10.50 -5.02 2.69
N GLU A 760 10.46 -4.03 3.59
CA GLU A 760 10.74 -4.30 4.98
C GLU A 760 9.42 -4.84 5.58
N ASP A 761 9.50 -6.04 6.15
CA ASP A 761 8.44 -6.80 6.84
C ASP A 761 7.74 -7.91 6.02
N GLU A 762 8.51 -8.94 5.62
CA GLU A 762 7.98 -10.31 5.58
C GLU A 762 8.69 -11.15 6.65
N GLU A 763 8.07 -11.23 7.83
CA GLU A 763 8.36 -12.30 8.79
C GLU A 763 7.78 -13.61 8.22
N ASN A 764 8.65 -14.61 8.10
CA ASN A 764 8.27 -15.98 7.77
C ASN A 764 7.38 -16.55 8.90
N ASP A 765 6.08 -16.61 8.67
CA ASP A 765 5.19 -17.49 9.43
C ASP A 765 4.67 -18.62 8.52
N ASP A 766 5.29 -19.79 8.74
CA ASP A 766 4.88 -21.08 8.21
C ASP A 766 3.70 -21.61 9.05
N SER A 767 2.46 -21.48 8.54
CA SER A 767 1.36 -22.38 8.88
C SER A 767 0.08 -22.17 8.04
N GLY A 768 -0.26 -23.17 7.21
CA GLY A 768 -1.58 -23.83 7.22
C GLY A 768 -2.80 -23.18 6.56
N ASP A 769 -3.14 -23.71 5.38
CA ASP A 769 -4.48 -23.97 4.79
C ASP A 769 -5.54 -22.86 4.68
N GLY A 770 -5.85 -22.50 3.42
CA GLY A 770 -7.06 -21.78 3.04
C GLY A 770 -7.34 -21.87 1.53
N VAL A 771 -8.27 -22.75 1.16
CA VAL A 771 -8.69 -23.09 -0.22
C VAL A 771 -9.25 -21.88 -1.00
N GLY A 772 -8.69 -21.59 -2.18
CA GLY A 772 -9.24 -20.62 -3.15
C GLY A 772 -8.48 -20.55 -4.48
N SER A 773 -8.83 -21.43 -5.43
CA SER A 773 -8.40 -21.52 -6.85
C SER A 773 -7.08 -20.83 -7.27
N GLU A 774 -5.97 -21.56 -7.14
CA GLU A 774 -4.69 -21.19 -7.73
C GLU A 774 -4.56 -21.83 -9.12
N ILE A 775 -4.38 -21.00 -10.14
CA ILE A 775 -3.63 -21.42 -11.32
C ILE A 775 -2.18 -21.50 -10.85
N SER A 776 -1.53 -22.65 -10.96
CA SER A 776 -0.20 -22.84 -10.37
C SER A 776 0.86 -21.98 -11.07
N ASP A 777 1.86 -21.53 -10.31
CA ASP A 777 3.03 -20.81 -10.84
C ASP A 777 3.76 -21.62 -11.94
N GLU A 778 3.67 -22.96 -11.86
CA GLU A 778 4.15 -23.88 -12.91
C GLU A 778 3.37 -23.72 -14.23
N GLU A 779 2.06 -23.43 -14.18
CA GLU A 779 1.21 -23.26 -15.36
C GLU A 779 1.38 -21.87 -16.01
N ILE A 780 1.77 -20.85 -15.23
CA ILE A 780 2.12 -19.51 -15.71
C ILE A 780 3.53 -19.52 -16.34
N SER A 781 4.50 -20.12 -15.67
CA SER A 781 5.87 -20.27 -16.18
C SER A 781 5.93 -21.16 -17.44
N ALA A 782 5.09 -22.21 -17.51
CA ALA A 782 4.90 -23.00 -18.72
C ALA A 782 4.35 -22.19 -19.90
N ARG A 783 3.51 -21.17 -19.70
CA ARG A 783 2.98 -20.33 -20.80
C ARG A 783 4.02 -19.38 -21.40
N LEU A 784 4.95 -18.89 -20.58
CA LEU A 784 6.05 -18.04 -21.04
C LEU A 784 7.14 -18.87 -21.74
N ILE A 785 7.48 -20.04 -21.20
CA ILE A 785 8.37 -21.02 -21.82
C ILE A 785 7.78 -21.56 -23.14
N MET A 786 6.47 -21.82 -23.20
CA MET A 786 5.78 -22.22 -24.44
C MET A 786 5.77 -21.10 -25.50
N ARG A 787 5.76 -19.82 -25.09
CA ARG A 787 5.93 -18.68 -26.02
C ARG A 787 7.37 -18.55 -26.55
N ILE A 788 8.36 -19.00 -25.79
CA ILE A 788 9.76 -19.05 -26.23
C ILE A 788 10.03 -20.30 -27.09
N LEU A 789 9.45 -21.46 -26.76
CA LEU A 789 9.51 -22.66 -27.58
C LEU A 789 8.74 -22.53 -28.91
N ALA A 790 7.67 -21.71 -28.93
CA ALA A 790 7.01 -21.31 -30.16
C ALA A 790 7.93 -20.53 -31.11
N MET A 791 8.96 -19.83 -30.60
CA MET A 791 9.97 -19.16 -31.43
C MET A 791 10.92 -20.14 -32.14
N ARG A 792 11.03 -21.41 -31.72
CA ARG A 792 11.80 -22.44 -32.45
C ARG A 792 11.00 -23.12 -33.57
N ARG A 793 9.68 -23.22 -33.48
CA ARG A 793 8.87 -23.87 -34.53
C ARG A 793 8.61 -22.99 -35.74
N ALA A 794 8.60 -21.66 -35.58
CA ALA A 794 8.40 -20.72 -36.69
C ALA A 794 9.64 -20.55 -37.61
N GLY A 795 10.77 -21.19 -37.31
CA GLY A 795 11.98 -21.19 -38.13
C GLY A 795 12.27 -22.51 -38.86
N MET A 796 11.32 -23.46 -38.86
CA MET A 796 11.46 -24.76 -39.52
C MET A 796 10.57 -24.94 -40.77
N ASP A 797 9.86 -23.89 -41.19
CA ASP A 797 8.93 -23.94 -42.34
C ASP A 797 9.46 -23.25 -43.62
N ASP A 798 10.78 -23.07 -43.74
CA ASP A 798 11.45 -22.75 -45.01
C ASP A 798 12.52 -23.81 -45.33
N VAL A 799 12.08 -25.01 -45.74
CA VAL A 799 12.80 -25.97 -46.60
C VAL A 799 11.85 -26.49 -47.68
#